data_AF-A0A198ADZ1-F1
#
_entry.id   AF-A0A198ADZ1-F1
#
_cell.length_a   1.000
_cell.length_b   1.000
_cell.length_c   1.000
_cell.angle_alpha   90.00
_cell.angle_beta   90.00
_cell.angle_gamma   90.00
#
_symmetry.space_group_name_H-M   'P 1'
#
loop_
_entity.id
_entity.type
_entity.pdbx_description
1 polymer ?
#
loop_
_entity_poly.entity_id
_entity_poly.type
_entity_poly.pdbx_seq_one_letter_code
_entity_poly.pdbx_strand_id
1 'polypeptide(L)'
;MRKSLLFTTLILVLSLLINVLALPIQPAYAADEYDTLRAKMYDFTTGGSTYNTSDSDISVKITNITSLAQSNWDSMNTSAGRTYLWSDLATTTESEHVSQSYQRLEAMTLAYVTRGSSLKDNATLRADIISAMDWMYTNRYNTSIPKRGYDNWFDWQVTSPLVINNITTWLYDSLTPTQISNWHAVIDYQALVWGAGLTGANRVWACYIKIQSGIIVKNSAKIMEGRDQLSSVFDYVTSGEGVYSEGSFIQHTALIPYNGGYGTALLDNLTKLMYVVAGSTWDIVDPDVNNIYQWIYTAFEPLYYNNSMFDSVRGRGIAGFRDDDKGLTSIKAIGPAVVRMALSAPNVSDRAAYKSMIKKWLLEATSPTKYADLVMMSDIVQAKLIEGDSSITPRAPLIMNKQYPNMARAVHHRPGFAFGISMSSNRIGNYEQINNVNLRGWHTGDGMTYLYNSDLKQYKDSFWPTVNSYRMPGTTVNQNTTAAANVKNPNSWVGGTEVAGLYGATGMQYTANGYNLTAKKSWFMFDDEIVNLGSGITSTDNKVVETIVDNRKLNSSGNNALTVNGSAKSTALGWSETMTGVNRIHLTGNVSDSDVGYYFPTPTTLKGLREARTDQWSSINQYNLGTDYTTNLTRNYMNLWFDHGTNPSNGGYAYVLLPNKSSGEVDTYASNPDITIVENSGDAQAVKENALGILGINFWNDASKTVSGVTSNKKASVMVRTTENGTEVSVSDPTLSNTGTIQLTLTQPLGPVAYKDSRITTSTSGSTTTLTVNVNGAGGKSIKAYFATPTGVPITGYTVNEDFNDMLAGTLTGQNGWIFNNAGVAANTVVVQPTNASNTEKSLKVTTGSTSGSAEAYRLFNAPQGGYITAEATVTADDANWKNALIIADNNLATNNNAAQLVMQAGKIWGYNGGVKTDVLTGIVYGQPYRLKVVINASTRKYDVYVNDALLASGWDYRFSGVTVLNKFSTSIAGNASSMSVDDVKVGYKPLALTSVLEENFNGMTLGNLNGQGGWGFDNGGVSGNTGVVQAVSGLNKAVKLTTTSSSGKAEAYQGFSAPANSTVIAEATVTADDDNWKNALIVADSSLTSNSSAAHLIMQSGRIWGYNGGTQTNVLTSIENGEPYQLKVIINTATKKFDVYVNGVLRGSQWDYRYSGLTKVDKLSSSIGGNASSMSIDDVKVSYNP
;
A
#
# COMPACT_ATOMS: atom_id res chain seq x y z
N MET A 1 -29.33 -52.28 32.16
CA MET A 1 -29.96 -50.95 32.39
C MET A 1 -29.39 -50.16 33.58
N ARG A 2 -29.02 -50.76 34.73
CA ARG A 2 -28.49 -50.00 35.88
C ARG A 2 -27.07 -49.41 35.74
N LYS A 3 -26.21 -49.92 34.85
CA LYS A 3 -24.85 -49.38 34.63
C LYS A 3 -24.79 -48.16 33.69
N SER A 4 -25.78 -48.00 32.80
CA SER A 4 -25.84 -46.85 31.89
C SER A 4 -26.31 -45.59 32.61
N LEU A 5 -27.22 -45.71 33.59
CA LEU A 5 -27.74 -44.55 34.32
C LEU A 5 -26.66 -43.88 35.18
N LEU A 6 -25.82 -44.68 35.86
CA LEU A 6 -24.72 -44.14 36.68
C LEU A 6 -23.65 -43.39 35.88
N PHE A 7 -23.37 -43.80 34.64
CA PHE A 7 -22.37 -43.14 33.80
C PHE A 7 -22.91 -41.81 33.23
N THR A 8 -24.18 -41.76 32.86
CA THR A 8 -24.82 -40.52 32.39
C THR A 8 -25.03 -39.53 33.53
N THR A 9 -25.34 -39.99 34.75
CA THR A 9 -25.44 -39.11 35.93
C THR A 9 -24.07 -38.59 36.36
N LEU A 10 -22.99 -39.40 36.27
CA LEU A 10 -21.64 -38.94 36.60
C LEU A 10 -21.13 -37.90 35.59
N ILE A 11 -21.43 -38.06 34.30
CA ILE A 11 -21.09 -37.07 33.27
C ILE A 11 -21.93 -35.80 33.45
N LEU A 12 -23.22 -35.88 33.77
CA LEU A 12 -24.03 -34.69 34.04
C LEU A 12 -23.55 -33.92 35.28
N VAL A 13 -23.13 -34.64 36.33
CA VAL A 13 -22.57 -34.04 37.56
C VAL A 13 -21.18 -33.46 37.30
N LEU A 14 -20.31 -34.09 36.50
CA LEU A 14 -19.05 -33.50 36.06
C LEU A 14 -19.26 -32.27 35.16
N SER A 15 -20.24 -32.29 34.26
CA SER A 15 -20.60 -31.15 33.42
C SER A 15 -21.19 -29.99 34.21
N LEU A 16 -21.96 -30.26 35.28
CA LEU A 16 -22.41 -29.24 36.22
C LEU A 16 -21.26 -28.71 37.09
N LEU A 17 -20.33 -29.56 37.54
CA LEU A 17 -19.15 -29.12 38.31
C LEU A 17 -18.16 -28.30 37.46
N ILE A 18 -18.00 -28.60 36.16
CA ILE A 18 -17.16 -27.82 35.24
C ILE A 18 -17.82 -26.47 34.88
N ASN A 19 -19.15 -26.39 34.82
CA ASN A 19 -19.85 -25.10 34.66
C ASN A 19 -19.90 -24.27 35.96
N VAL A 20 -19.80 -24.89 37.14
CA VAL A 20 -19.70 -24.17 38.42
C VAL A 20 -18.26 -23.71 38.71
N LEU A 21 -17.24 -24.38 38.16
CA LEU A 21 -15.82 -23.95 38.22
C LEU A 21 -15.42 -22.94 37.13
N ALA A 22 -16.32 -22.64 36.18
CA ALA A 22 -16.18 -21.58 35.18
C ALA A 22 -17.01 -20.32 35.53
N LEU A 23 -17.48 -20.20 36.78
CA LEU A 23 -17.91 -18.91 37.31
C LEU A 23 -16.66 -18.07 37.59
N PRO A 24 -16.61 -16.78 37.22
CA PRO A 24 -15.56 -15.91 37.71
C PRO A 24 -15.56 -16.01 39.23
N ILE A 25 -14.38 -16.23 39.82
CA ILE A 25 -14.19 -16.07 41.26
C ILE A 25 -14.60 -14.63 41.56
N GLN A 26 -15.85 -14.45 41.99
CA GLN A 26 -16.31 -13.20 42.57
C GLN A 26 -15.40 -12.96 43.79
N PRO A 27 -14.62 -11.86 43.82
CA PRO A 27 -13.92 -11.51 45.04
C PRO A 27 -14.94 -11.40 46.16
N ALA A 28 -14.57 -11.90 47.34
CA ALA A 28 -15.39 -11.76 48.52
C ALA A 28 -15.68 -10.26 48.76
N TYR A 29 -16.97 -9.91 48.62
CA TYR A 29 -17.64 -8.64 48.95
C TYR A 29 -17.35 -7.41 48.07
N ALA A 30 -17.98 -7.33 46.89
CA ALA A 30 -18.50 -6.05 46.40
C ALA A 30 -19.92 -5.86 46.98
N ALA A 31 -20.18 -4.81 47.76
CA ALA A 31 -21.52 -4.55 48.30
C ALA A 31 -22.46 -3.98 47.24
N ASP A 32 -21.90 -3.31 46.22
CA ASP A 32 -22.60 -2.74 45.08
C ASP A 32 -21.71 -2.68 43.81
N GLU A 33 -22.28 -2.18 42.71
CA GLU A 33 -21.59 -2.05 41.43
C GLU A 33 -20.40 -1.07 41.47
N TYR A 34 -20.43 -0.07 42.34
CA TYR A 34 -19.30 0.87 42.52
C TYR A 34 -18.10 0.17 43.13
N ASP A 35 -18.30 -0.72 44.09
CA ASP A 35 -17.23 -1.52 44.68
C ASP A 35 -16.59 -2.43 43.62
N THR A 36 -17.40 -3.00 42.72
CA THR A 36 -16.91 -3.81 41.58
C THR A 36 -16.03 -2.97 40.64
N LEU A 37 -16.49 -1.77 40.27
CA LEU A 37 -15.72 -0.87 39.40
C LEU A 37 -14.44 -0.35 40.08
N ARG A 38 -14.49 -0.03 41.38
CA ARG A 38 -13.31 0.39 42.15
C ARG A 38 -12.28 -0.74 42.26
N ALA A 39 -12.72 -1.97 42.52
CA ALA A 39 -11.84 -3.14 42.52
C ALA A 39 -11.20 -3.34 41.13
N LYS A 40 -11.96 -3.16 40.06
CA LYS A 40 -11.42 -3.21 38.69
C LYS A 40 -10.37 -2.11 38.43
N MET A 41 -10.57 -0.89 38.92
CA MET A 41 -9.56 0.18 38.88
C MET A 41 -8.29 -0.20 39.67
N TYR A 42 -8.46 -0.79 40.86
CA TYR A 42 -7.36 -1.26 41.70
C TYR A 42 -6.55 -2.36 41.02
N ASP A 43 -7.21 -3.42 40.55
CA ASP A 43 -6.54 -4.58 39.93
C ASP A 43 -5.83 -4.18 38.64
N PHE A 44 -6.47 -3.32 37.85
CA PHE A 44 -5.89 -2.83 36.61
C PHE A 44 -4.60 -2.02 36.84
N THR A 45 -4.58 -1.15 37.87
CA THR A 45 -3.37 -0.37 38.20
C THR A 45 -2.27 -1.19 38.87
N THR A 46 -2.62 -2.14 39.74
CA THR A 46 -1.67 -2.90 40.55
C THR A 46 -1.24 -4.24 39.94
N GLY A 47 -1.94 -4.70 38.91
CA GLY A 47 -1.78 -6.02 38.28
C GLY A 47 -2.62 -7.13 38.92
N GLY A 48 -3.38 -6.81 39.97
CA GLY A 48 -4.19 -7.76 40.71
C GLY A 48 -3.38 -8.76 41.52
N SER A 49 -3.99 -9.87 41.90
CA SER A 49 -3.41 -10.83 42.86
C SER A 49 -2.55 -11.93 42.24
N THR A 50 -2.45 -12.05 40.91
CA THR A 50 -2.04 -13.30 40.24
C THR A 50 -0.68 -13.28 39.55
N TYR A 51 -0.03 -12.14 39.36
CA TYR A 51 1.27 -12.09 38.66
C TYR A 51 2.43 -12.71 39.44
N ASN A 52 3.45 -13.19 38.73
CA ASN A 52 4.65 -13.77 39.35
C ASN A 52 5.63 -12.67 39.77
N THR A 53 5.80 -12.45 41.07
CA THR A 53 6.74 -11.43 41.61
C THR A 53 8.21 -11.77 41.37
N SER A 54 8.53 -13.01 41.02
CA SER A 54 9.90 -13.46 40.72
C SER A 54 10.25 -13.40 39.22
N ASP A 55 9.30 -13.00 38.37
CA ASP A 55 9.57 -12.75 36.95
C ASP A 55 10.60 -11.61 36.81
N SER A 56 11.58 -11.77 35.91
CA SER A 56 12.72 -10.84 35.80
C SER A 56 12.32 -9.42 35.42
N ASP A 57 11.23 -9.24 34.68
CA ASP A 57 10.75 -7.91 34.27
C ASP A 57 9.84 -7.29 35.35
N ILE A 58 8.99 -8.12 35.95
CA ILE A 58 8.06 -7.70 37.01
C ILE A 58 8.83 -7.36 38.29
N SER A 59 9.82 -8.17 38.69
CA SER A 59 10.65 -7.93 39.87
C SER A 59 11.39 -6.59 39.77
N VAL A 60 11.96 -6.26 38.61
CA VAL A 60 12.58 -4.95 38.35
C VAL A 60 11.57 -3.81 38.48
N LYS A 61 10.36 -3.97 37.94
CA LYS A 61 9.28 -2.97 38.11
C LYS A 61 8.92 -2.77 39.58
N ILE A 62 8.77 -3.85 40.34
CA ILE A 62 8.50 -3.81 41.78
C ILE A 62 9.64 -3.10 42.53
N THR A 63 10.90 -3.43 42.23
CA THR A 63 12.07 -2.78 42.82
C THR A 63 12.08 -1.28 42.53
N ASN A 64 11.77 -0.85 41.30
CA ASN A 64 11.71 0.56 40.93
C ASN A 64 10.57 1.30 41.65
N ILE A 65 9.38 0.69 41.73
CA ILE A 65 8.24 1.24 42.49
C ILE A 65 8.64 1.41 43.97
N THR A 66 9.22 0.37 44.56
CA THR A 66 9.61 0.35 45.97
C THR A 66 10.71 1.38 46.28
N SER A 67 11.73 1.47 45.42
CA SER A 67 12.87 2.36 45.64
C SER A 67 12.48 3.83 45.48
N LEU A 68 11.64 4.16 44.49
CA LEU A 68 11.12 5.51 44.32
C LEU A 68 10.26 5.93 45.52
N ALA A 69 9.38 5.04 46.00
CA ALA A 69 8.59 5.27 47.19
C ALA A 69 9.45 5.48 48.44
N GLN A 70 10.46 4.64 48.66
CA GLN A 70 11.37 4.77 49.79
C GLN A 70 12.12 6.10 49.76
N SER A 71 12.69 6.48 48.62
CA SER A 71 13.40 7.77 48.48
C SER A 71 12.50 8.97 48.72
N ASN A 72 11.25 8.92 48.26
CA ASN A 72 10.27 9.99 48.52
C ASN A 72 9.90 10.02 50.01
N TRP A 73 9.73 8.86 50.65
CA TRP A 73 9.37 8.77 52.06
C TRP A 73 10.53 9.24 52.96
N ASP A 74 11.77 8.82 52.68
CA ASP A 74 12.96 9.20 53.44
C ASP A 74 13.21 10.72 53.45
N SER A 75 12.88 11.39 52.34
CA SER A 75 13.05 12.84 52.18
C SER A 75 11.82 13.66 52.61
N MET A 76 10.75 12.99 53.03
CA MET A 76 9.51 13.65 53.43
C MET A 76 9.62 14.25 54.83
N ASN A 77 9.15 15.49 54.97
CA ASN A 77 8.96 16.12 56.27
C ASN A 77 7.71 15.56 56.96
N THR A 78 7.92 14.74 58.00
CA THR A 78 6.87 14.11 58.81
C THR A 78 6.60 14.84 60.13
N SER A 79 7.23 16.00 60.38
CA SER A 79 7.05 16.75 61.62
C SER A 79 5.62 17.29 61.78
N ALA A 80 5.14 17.39 63.02
CA ALA A 80 3.79 17.88 63.32
C ALA A 80 3.57 19.36 62.92
N GLY A 81 4.64 20.18 62.89
CA GLY A 81 4.61 21.60 62.53
C GLY A 81 5.08 21.90 61.10
N ARG A 82 5.04 20.93 60.19
CA ARG A 82 5.57 21.07 58.83
C ARG A 82 4.87 22.20 58.05
N THR A 83 5.65 22.96 57.29
CA THR A 83 5.18 23.99 56.35
C THR A 83 5.30 23.56 54.88
N TYR A 84 5.90 22.40 54.64
CA TYR A 84 6.03 21.73 53.35
C TYR A 84 6.13 20.22 53.58
N LEU A 85 5.84 19.42 52.55
CA LEU A 85 6.12 17.97 52.56
C LEU A 85 7.54 17.66 52.10
N TRP A 86 8.03 18.35 51.07
CA TRP A 86 9.40 18.27 50.60
C TRP A 86 9.95 19.67 50.36
N SER A 87 11.21 19.89 50.76
CA SER A 87 11.82 21.23 50.71
C SER A 87 11.99 21.76 49.30
N ASP A 88 12.22 20.87 48.33
CA ASP A 88 12.34 21.21 46.92
C ASP A 88 10.99 21.50 46.24
N LEU A 89 9.86 21.23 46.92
CA LEU A 89 8.50 21.51 46.45
C LEU A 89 7.78 22.54 47.36
N ALA A 90 8.54 23.39 48.05
CA ALA A 90 8.01 24.30 49.07
C ALA A 90 7.36 25.58 48.49
N THR A 91 7.72 26.03 47.29
CA THR A 91 7.18 27.25 46.65
C THR A 91 5.65 27.24 46.56
N THR A 92 5.01 28.37 46.86
CA THR A 92 3.55 28.56 46.84
C THR A 92 3.04 29.34 45.63
N THR A 93 3.92 29.65 44.68
CA THR A 93 3.60 30.42 43.47
C THR A 93 3.67 29.59 42.19
N GLU A 94 4.24 28.39 42.25
CA GLU A 94 4.41 27.46 41.13
C GLU A 94 3.42 26.30 41.29
N SER A 95 2.57 26.08 40.29
CA SER A 95 1.52 25.06 40.39
C SER A 95 2.07 23.63 40.39
N GLU A 96 3.19 23.43 39.70
CA GLU A 96 3.84 22.12 39.60
C GLU A 96 4.35 21.57 40.94
N HIS A 97 4.65 22.43 41.92
CA HIS A 97 5.03 21.98 43.26
C HIS A 97 3.87 21.26 43.97
N VAL A 98 2.62 21.62 43.67
CA VAL A 98 1.44 20.94 44.19
C VAL A 98 1.26 19.58 43.53
N SER A 99 1.29 19.54 42.20
CA SER A 99 1.08 18.30 41.44
C SER A 99 2.22 17.29 41.67
N GLN A 100 3.48 17.74 41.73
CA GLN A 100 4.63 16.88 42.05
C GLN A 100 4.59 16.34 43.49
N SER A 101 4.07 17.11 44.45
CA SER A 101 3.86 16.62 45.83
C SER A 101 2.86 15.47 45.85
N TYR A 102 1.74 15.61 45.11
CA TYR A 102 0.79 14.51 44.94
C TYR A 102 1.41 13.31 44.22
N GLN A 103 2.19 13.51 43.14
CA GLN A 103 2.85 12.41 42.43
C GLN A 103 3.85 11.64 43.31
N ARG A 104 4.56 12.30 44.24
CA ARG A 104 5.40 11.61 45.24
C ARG A 104 4.56 10.74 46.17
N LEU A 105 3.41 11.25 46.63
CA LEU A 105 2.44 10.49 47.43
C LEU A 105 1.82 9.32 46.65
N GLU A 106 1.58 9.48 45.35
CA GLU A 106 1.11 8.42 44.46
C GLU A 106 2.12 7.28 44.40
N ALA A 107 3.40 7.59 44.18
CA ALA A 107 4.47 6.60 44.13
C ALA A 107 4.60 5.84 45.46
N MET A 108 4.53 6.56 46.58
CA MET A 108 4.51 5.97 47.93
C MET A 108 3.31 5.03 48.13
N THR A 109 2.12 5.46 47.70
CA THR A 109 0.88 4.67 47.83
C THR A 109 0.91 3.45 46.93
N LEU A 110 1.40 3.57 45.70
CA LEU A 110 1.55 2.45 44.77
C LEU A 110 2.47 1.37 45.36
N ALA A 111 3.60 1.74 45.98
CA ALA A 111 4.47 0.79 46.66
C ALA A 111 3.82 0.13 47.89
N TYR A 112 2.97 0.86 48.61
CA TYR A 112 2.19 0.32 49.73
C TYR A 112 1.16 -0.75 49.29
N VAL A 113 0.61 -0.65 48.07
CA VAL A 113 -0.37 -1.64 47.56
C VAL A 113 0.22 -2.72 46.65
N THR A 114 1.42 -2.53 46.11
CA THR A 114 2.01 -3.44 45.12
C THR A 114 2.46 -4.76 45.75
N ARG A 115 1.95 -5.89 45.24
CA ARG A 115 2.38 -7.24 45.65
C ARG A 115 3.86 -7.45 45.32
N GLY A 116 4.65 -7.86 46.32
CA GLY A 116 6.09 -8.07 46.21
C GLY A 116 6.94 -6.86 46.60
N SER A 117 6.36 -5.67 46.75
CA SER A 117 7.03 -4.53 47.36
C SER A 117 7.35 -4.81 48.82
N SER A 118 8.54 -4.44 49.30
CA SER A 118 8.87 -4.53 50.73
C SER A 118 8.13 -3.50 51.58
N LEU A 119 7.50 -2.50 50.94
CA LEU A 119 6.66 -1.50 51.58
C LEU A 119 5.17 -1.89 51.61
N LYS A 120 4.82 -3.05 51.04
CA LYS A 120 3.44 -3.51 51.02
C LYS A 120 2.88 -3.62 52.44
N ASP A 121 1.70 -3.05 52.66
CA ASP A 121 0.98 -3.05 53.95
C ASP A 121 1.76 -2.41 55.13
N ASN A 122 2.81 -1.62 54.86
CA ASN A 122 3.57 -0.95 55.91
C ASN A 122 2.70 0.11 56.63
N ALA A 123 2.43 -0.13 57.91
CA ALA A 123 1.50 0.69 58.70
C ALA A 123 1.98 2.14 58.91
N THR A 124 3.30 2.36 59.09
CA THR A 124 3.86 3.71 59.26
C THR A 124 3.79 4.49 57.97
N LEU A 125 4.18 3.87 56.84
CA LEU A 125 4.08 4.49 55.52
C LEU A 125 2.63 4.91 55.23
N ARG A 126 1.66 4.04 55.49
CA ARG A 126 0.24 4.37 55.33
C ARG A 126 -0.16 5.57 56.17
N ALA A 127 0.23 5.61 57.45
CA ALA A 127 -0.11 6.72 58.33
C ALA A 127 0.50 8.05 57.84
N ASP A 128 1.76 8.03 57.38
CA ASP A 128 2.43 9.20 56.85
C ASP A 128 1.80 9.69 55.54
N ILE A 129 1.43 8.78 54.62
CA ILE A 129 0.71 9.12 53.39
C ILE A 129 -0.62 9.81 53.71
N ILE A 130 -1.42 9.24 54.60
CA ILE A 130 -2.73 9.80 54.98
C ILE A 130 -2.54 11.17 55.63
N SER A 131 -1.57 11.30 56.55
CA SER A 131 -1.23 12.58 57.18
C SER A 131 -0.78 13.64 56.15
N ALA A 132 -0.03 13.23 55.13
CA ALA A 132 0.41 14.09 54.04
C ALA A 132 -0.74 14.57 53.16
N MET A 133 -1.65 13.66 52.80
CA MET A 133 -2.83 13.96 52.00
C MET A 133 -3.73 14.96 52.73
N ASP A 134 -3.95 14.75 54.04
CA ASP A 134 -4.68 15.70 54.88
C ASP A 134 -3.97 17.06 54.96
N TRP A 135 -2.65 17.07 55.12
CA TRP A 135 -1.86 18.31 55.12
C TRP A 135 -1.94 19.05 53.78
N MET A 136 -1.83 18.34 52.65
CA MET A 136 -1.95 18.92 51.31
C MET A 136 -3.33 19.53 51.11
N TYR A 137 -4.40 18.82 51.51
CA TYR A 137 -5.75 19.36 51.47
C TYR A 137 -5.84 20.64 52.30
N THR A 138 -5.46 20.61 53.58
CA THR A 138 -5.56 21.78 54.47
C THR A 138 -4.76 22.99 53.97
N ASN A 139 -3.56 22.79 53.43
CA ASN A 139 -2.60 23.89 53.23
C ASN A 139 -2.34 24.27 51.78
N ARG A 140 -2.57 23.38 50.81
CA ARG A 140 -2.10 23.56 49.42
C ARG A 140 -3.20 23.40 48.37
N TYR A 141 -4.13 22.47 48.55
CA TYR A 141 -5.13 22.13 47.54
C TYR A 141 -6.49 21.82 48.17
N ASN A 142 -7.27 22.87 48.37
CA ASN A 142 -8.65 22.83 48.86
C ASN A 142 -9.53 23.84 48.10
N THR A 143 -10.80 23.93 48.50
CA THR A 143 -11.82 24.78 47.87
C THR A 143 -11.63 26.29 48.09
N SER A 144 -10.66 26.72 48.90
CA SER A 144 -10.28 28.13 49.02
C SER A 144 -9.28 28.58 47.94
N ILE A 145 -8.60 27.63 47.28
CA ILE A 145 -7.75 27.93 46.12
C ILE A 145 -8.66 28.46 45.00
N PRO A 146 -8.30 29.56 44.31
CA PRO A 146 -9.10 30.08 43.21
C PRO A 146 -9.42 29.00 42.18
N LYS A 147 -10.62 29.04 41.60
CA LYS A 147 -10.96 28.17 40.45
C LYS A 147 -9.94 28.38 39.33
N ARG A 148 -9.52 27.31 38.65
CA ARG A 148 -8.35 27.23 37.73
C ARG A 148 -7.00 27.15 38.46
N GLY A 149 -6.90 27.64 39.69
CA GLY A 149 -5.65 27.79 40.42
C GLY A 149 -4.75 28.91 39.87
N TYR A 150 -3.61 29.12 40.52
CA TYR A 150 -2.57 30.03 40.06
C TYR A 150 -1.64 29.35 39.03
N ASP A 151 -0.90 30.13 38.26
CA ASP A 151 0.06 29.61 37.27
C ASP A 151 -0.60 28.67 36.23
N ASN A 152 -0.18 27.41 36.12
CA ASN A 152 -0.71 26.46 35.14
C ASN A 152 -1.94 25.71 35.65
N TRP A 153 -3.08 25.89 34.96
CA TRP A 153 -4.36 25.26 35.28
C TRP A 153 -4.30 23.72 35.27
N PHE A 154 -3.42 23.14 34.45
CA PHE A 154 -3.32 21.71 34.24
C PHE A 154 -2.98 20.95 35.53
N ASP A 155 -2.10 21.51 36.37
CA ASP A 155 -1.72 20.91 37.65
C ASP A 155 -2.91 20.81 38.61
N TRP A 156 -3.78 21.82 38.60
CA TRP A 156 -4.93 21.94 39.49
C TRP A 156 -6.14 21.14 39.00
N GLN A 157 -6.39 21.09 37.70
CA GLN A 157 -7.64 20.53 37.17
C GLN A 157 -7.46 19.18 36.49
N VAL A 158 -6.21 18.74 36.26
CA VAL A 158 -5.90 17.46 35.62
C VAL A 158 -4.95 16.61 36.47
N THR A 159 -3.70 17.04 36.67
CA THR A 159 -2.68 16.19 37.31
C THR A 159 -3.06 15.82 38.75
N SER A 160 -3.33 16.82 39.60
CA SER A 160 -3.65 16.56 41.02
C SER A 160 -4.93 15.72 41.19
N PRO A 161 -6.05 16.00 40.48
CA PRO A 161 -7.24 15.14 40.54
C PRO A 161 -7.03 13.69 40.12
N LEU A 162 -6.27 13.43 39.04
CA LEU A 162 -5.95 12.06 38.61
C LEU A 162 -5.21 11.29 39.70
N VAL A 163 -4.22 11.95 40.31
CA VAL A 163 -3.42 11.36 41.39
C VAL A 163 -4.26 11.11 42.64
N ILE A 164 -5.08 12.07 43.06
CA ILE A 164 -5.97 11.90 44.22
C ILE A 164 -6.93 10.74 43.99
N ASN A 165 -7.53 10.60 42.79
CA ASN A 165 -8.38 9.46 42.46
C ASN A 165 -7.66 8.11 42.60
N ASN A 166 -6.40 8.02 42.16
CA ASN A 166 -5.59 6.80 42.30
C ASN A 166 -5.30 6.50 43.78
N ILE A 167 -4.82 7.49 44.54
CA ILE A 167 -4.53 7.32 45.99
C ILE A 167 -5.79 6.91 46.75
N THR A 168 -6.92 7.57 46.52
CA THR A 168 -8.19 7.23 47.19
C THR A 168 -8.68 5.85 46.80
N THR A 169 -8.48 5.42 45.54
CA THR A 169 -8.83 4.06 45.09
C THR A 169 -7.99 3.01 45.82
N TRP A 170 -6.68 3.23 45.93
CA TRP A 170 -5.76 2.27 46.54
C TRP A 170 -5.87 2.20 48.07
N LEU A 171 -6.22 3.30 48.72
CA LEU A 171 -6.35 3.38 50.18
C LEU A 171 -7.80 3.29 50.67
N TYR A 172 -8.78 3.08 49.80
CA TYR A 172 -10.21 3.26 50.11
C TYR A 172 -10.64 2.70 51.47
N ASP A 173 -10.27 1.45 51.77
CA ASP A 173 -10.66 0.75 53.01
C ASP A 173 -9.94 1.26 54.27
N SER A 174 -8.90 2.09 54.10
CA SER A 174 -8.13 2.75 55.17
C SER A 174 -8.54 4.21 55.40
N LEU A 175 -9.50 4.73 54.63
CA LEU A 175 -9.91 6.14 54.69
C LEU A 175 -11.24 6.30 55.42
N THR A 176 -11.37 7.41 56.14
CA THR A 176 -12.66 7.80 56.72
C THR A 176 -13.58 8.41 55.63
N PRO A 177 -14.91 8.34 55.80
CA PRO A 177 -15.84 9.02 54.88
C PRO A 177 -15.57 10.53 54.75
N THR A 178 -15.09 11.17 55.82
CA THR A 178 -14.73 12.60 55.82
C THR A 178 -13.51 12.88 54.96
N GLN A 179 -12.47 12.04 55.00
CA GLN A 179 -11.29 12.20 54.14
C GLN A 179 -11.67 12.05 52.65
N ILE A 180 -12.42 11.00 52.31
CA ILE A 180 -12.91 10.78 50.94
C ILE A 180 -13.72 12.00 50.47
N SER A 181 -14.67 12.46 51.29
CA SER A 181 -15.51 13.63 50.97
C SER A 181 -14.68 14.89 50.75
N ASN A 182 -13.75 15.21 51.66
CA ASN A 182 -12.92 16.41 51.58
C ASN A 182 -12.02 16.42 50.33
N TRP A 183 -11.30 15.32 50.09
CA TRP A 183 -10.37 15.22 48.97
C TRP A 183 -11.08 15.22 47.61
N HIS A 184 -12.33 14.73 47.54
CA HIS A 184 -13.12 14.76 46.32
C HIS A 184 -13.90 16.08 46.14
N ALA A 185 -14.18 16.82 47.22
CA ALA A 185 -14.80 18.14 47.13
C ALA A 185 -13.92 19.16 46.39
N VAL A 186 -12.59 19.10 46.56
CA VAL A 186 -11.67 19.97 45.80
C VAL A 186 -11.62 19.59 44.31
N ILE A 187 -11.70 18.29 43.97
CA ILE A 187 -11.80 17.82 42.58
C ILE A 187 -13.07 18.40 41.93
N ASP A 188 -14.20 18.37 42.64
CA ASP A 188 -15.46 18.92 42.12
C ASP A 188 -15.44 20.44 41.99
N TYR A 189 -14.82 21.14 42.94
CA TYR A 189 -14.64 22.58 42.88
C TYR A 189 -13.76 23.00 41.69
N GLN A 190 -12.67 22.25 41.43
CA GLN A 190 -11.74 22.50 40.34
C GLN A 190 -12.13 21.84 39.01
N ALA A 191 -13.30 21.18 38.94
CA ALA A 191 -13.75 20.51 37.73
C ALA A 191 -13.77 21.47 36.53
N LEU A 192 -13.28 20.96 35.39
CA LEU A 192 -13.34 21.68 34.12
C LEU A 192 -14.79 21.92 33.72
N VAL A 193 -15.04 23.09 33.15
CA VAL A 193 -16.37 23.48 32.69
C VAL A 193 -16.58 22.93 31.28
N TRP A 194 -17.68 22.21 31.08
CA TRP A 194 -18.07 21.73 29.76
C TRP A 194 -18.36 22.90 28.82
N GLY A 195 -17.81 22.83 27.61
CA GLY A 195 -18.02 23.86 26.59
C GLY A 195 -17.15 23.63 25.37
N ALA A 196 -17.30 24.51 24.38
CA ALA A 196 -16.64 24.37 23.08
C ALA A 196 -15.10 24.38 23.14
N GLY A 197 -14.50 24.94 24.20
CA GLY A 197 -13.04 24.96 24.39
C GLY A 197 -12.45 23.71 25.08
N LEU A 198 -13.30 22.76 25.51
CA LEU A 198 -12.87 21.53 26.16
C LEU A 198 -13.07 20.35 25.20
N THR A 199 -12.02 20.04 24.45
CA THR A 199 -11.99 19.10 23.32
C THR A 199 -10.83 18.10 23.48
N GLY A 200 -10.83 17.06 22.64
CA GLY A 200 -9.71 16.12 22.51
C GLY A 200 -9.23 15.54 23.85
N ALA A 201 -7.92 15.52 24.06
CA ALA A 201 -7.30 14.95 25.25
C ALA A 201 -7.77 15.63 26.55
N ASN A 202 -7.96 16.95 26.53
CA ASN A 202 -8.44 17.72 27.71
C ASN A 202 -9.83 17.25 28.15
N ARG A 203 -10.71 16.99 27.19
CA ARG A 203 -12.05 16.48 27.46
C ARG A 203 -12.02 15.05 28.02
N VAL A 204 -11.20 14.18 27.45
CA VAL A 204 -11.03 12.80 27.96
C VAL A 204 -10.51 12.80 29.39
N TRP A 205 -9.53 13.64 29.73
CA TRP A 205 -9.08 13.79 31.13
C TRP A 205 -10.19 14.24 32.05
N ALA A 206 -10.96 15.27 31.68
CA ALA A 206 -12.08 15.74 32.48
C ALA A 206 -13.13 14.63 32.74
N CYS A 207 -13.45 13.86 31.70
CA CYS A 207 -14.39 12.74 31.79
C CYS A 207 -13.83 11.63 32.69
N TYR A 208 -12.56 11.25 32.49
CA TYR A 208 -11.91 10.19 33.26
C TYR A 208 -11.82 10.53 34.75
N ILE A 209 -11.40 11.75 35.09
CA ILE A 209 -11.35 12.26 36.47
C ILE A 209 -12.74 12.20 37.10
N LYS A 210 -13.77 12.67 36.38
CA LYS A 210 -15.14 12.72 36.88
C LYS A 210 -15.70 11.31 37.12
N ILE A 211 -15.50 10.38 36.19
CA ILE A 211 -15.97 8.99 36.31
C ILE A 211 -15.28 8.28 37.47
N GLN A 212 -13.96 8.33 37.57
CA GLN A 212 -13.22 7.73 38.69
C GLN A 212 -13.71 8.29 40.03
N SER A 213 -13.83 9.62 40.12
CA SER A 213 -14.32 10.29 41.32
C SER A 213 -15.77 9.89 41.65
N GLY A 214 -16.63 9.73 40.64
CA GLY A 214 -18.01 9.23 40.77
C GLY A 214 -18.09 7.79 41.26
N ILE A 215 -17.21 6.91 40.81
CA ILE A 215 -17.09 5.53 41.30
C ILE A 215 -16.69 5.53 42.78
N ILE A 216 -15.68 6.32 43.14
CA ILE A 216 -15.15 6.40 44.51
C ILE A 216 -16.20 6.93 45.50
N VAL A 217 -16.90 8.00 45.15
CA VAL A 217 -17.93 8.61 46.01
C VAL A 217 -19.33 8.03 45.82
N LYS A 218 -19.46 6.93 45.06
CA LYS A 218 -20.72 6.21 44.79
C LYS A 218 -21.84 7.10 44.24
N ASN A 219 -21.55 7.86 43.17
CA ASN A 219 -22.47 8.82 42.56
C ASN A 219 -22.73 8.52 41.06
N SER A 220 -23.86 7.87 40.75
CA SER A 220 -24.29 7.56 39.37
C SER A 220 -24.37 8.78 38.47
N ALA A 221 -24.90 9.91 38.97
CA ALA A 221 -25.11 11.10 38.15
C ALA A 221 -23.77 11.66 37.64
N LYS A 222 -22.74 11.62 38.50
CA LYS A 222 -21.38 12.01 38.15
C LYS A 222 -20.75 11.09 37.11
N ILE A 223 -20.96 9.77 37.22
CA ILE A 223 -20.48 8.79 36.23
C ILE A 223 -21.18 8.99 34.88
N MET A 224 -22.52 9.12 34.88
CA MET A 224 -23.29 9.36 33.66
C MET A 224 -22.88 10.66 32.98
N GLU A 225 -22.71 11.74 33.75
CA GLU A 225 -22.26 13.03 33.20
C GLU A 225 -20.89 12.89 32.54
N GLY A 226 -19.91 12.23 33.18
CA GLY A 226 -18.60 12.02 32.58
C GLY A 226 -18.65 11.12 31.33
N ARG A 227 -19.47 10.05 31.36
CA ARG A 227 -19.64 9.12 30.21
C ARG A 227 -20.26 9.85 29.02
N ASP A 228 -21.35 10.57 29.23
CA ASP A 228 -22.13 11.20 28.15
C ASP A 228 -21.36 12.37 27.50
N GLN A 229 -20.38 12.94 28.20
CA GLN A 229 -19.49 13.94 27.60
C GLN A 229 -18.45 13.33 26.64
N LEU A 230 -18.25 12.01 26.61
CA LEU A 230 -17.30 11.36 25.69
C LEU A 230 -17.78 11.27 24.24
N SER A 231 -19.08 11.32 23.97
CA SER A 231 -19.64 11.12 22.62
C SER A 231 -18.95 11.97 21.56
N SER A 232 -18.77 13.28 21.83
CA SER A 232 -18.11 14.18 20.88
C SER A 232 -16.60 13.97 20.71
N VAL A 233 -15.98 13.11 21.52
CA VAL A 233 -14.58 12.69 21.33
C VAL A 233 -14.50 11.62 20.24
N PHE A 234 -15.52 10.78 20.11
CA PHE A 234 -15.53 9.66 19.16
C PHE A 234 -15.77 10.10 17.73
N ASP A 235 -16.37 11.27 17.54
CA ASP A 235 -16.66 11.84 16.23
C ASP A 235 -15.41 12.18 15.44
N TYR A 236 -15.45 11.90 14.14
CA TYR A 236 -14.51 12.50 13.21
C TYR A 236 -14.86 13.96 12.98
N VAL A 237 -13.88 14.85 13.10
CA VAL A 237 -14.02 16.26 12.78
C VAL A 237 -13.68 16.55 11.32
N THR A 238 -14.26 17.61 10.78
CA THR A 238 -13.96 18.14 9.44
C THR A 238 -13.24 19.48 9.49
N SER A 239 -13.12 20.07 10.67
CA SER A 239 -12.37 21.30 10.96
C SER A 239 -12.07 21.37 12.47
N GLY A 240 -11.02 22.10 12.85
CA GLY A 240 -10.69 22.33 14.26
C GLY A 240 -9.89 21.22 14.91
N GLU A 241 -10.02 21.09 16.23
CA GLU A 241 -9.33 20.08 17.04
C GLU A 241 -10.08 18.74 16.99
N GLY A 242 -9.34 17.63 17.01
CA GLY A 242 -9.90 16.28 17.00
C GLY A 242 -9.24 15.35 15.99
N VAL A 243 -9.84 14.18 15.82
CA VAL A 243 -9.41 13.17 14.85
C VAL A 243 -10.18 13.37 13.54
N TYR A 244 -9.48 13.39 12.42
CA TYR A 244 -10.07 13.42 11.08
C TYR A 244 -10.16 12.00 10.52
N SER A 245 -11.10 11.75 9.61
CA SER A 245 -11.36 10.41 9.05
C SER A 245 -10.16 9.80 8.32
N GLU A 246 -9.26 10.61 7.76
CA GLU A 246 -8.01 10.15 7.15
C GLU A 246 -6.91 9.77 8.18
N GLY A 247 -7.09 10.15 9.45
CA GLY A 247 -6.19 9.88 10.57
C GLY A 247 -5.39 11.10 11.08
N SER A 248 -5.62 12.30 10.54
CA SER A 248 -5.01 13.52 11.08
C SER A 248 -5.51 13.76 12.52
N PHE A 249 -4.62 14.09 13.47
CA PHE A 249 -5.02 14.52 14.82
C PHE A 249 -4.48 15.91 15.09
N ILE A 250 -5.38 16.84 15.43
CA ILE A 250 -5.05 18.24 15.65
C ILE A 250 -5.48 18.66 17.06
N GLN A 251 -4.61 19.42 17.73
CA GLN A 251 -4.91 20.01 19.04
C GLN A 251 -4.35 21.45 19.11
N HIS A 252 -4.93 22.25 19.99
CA HIS A 252 -4.66 23.65 20.32
C HIS A 252 -5.04 24.66 19.24
N THR A 253 -5.11 25.93 19.66
CA THR A 253 -5.62 27.07 18.87
C THR A 253 -4.83 27.34 17.58
N ALA A 254 -3.53 27.02 17.57
CA ALA A 254 -2.69 27.09 16.37
C ALA A 254 -2.93 25.92 15.39
N LEU A 255 -3.77 24.94 15.76
CA LEU A 255 -4.08 23.71 15.04
C LEU A 255 -2.79 22.94 14.71
N ILE A 256 -2.19 22.36 15.75
CA ILE A 256 -0.90 21.69 15.68
C ILE A 256 -1.10 20.18 15.47
N PRO A 257 -0.35 19.54 14.55
CA PRO A 257 -0.37 18.10 14.36
C PRO A 257 0.17 17.39 15.61
N TYR A 258 -0.65 16.52 16.21
CA TYR A 258 -0.43 16.08 17.59
C TYR A 258 -0.68 14.59 17.87
N ASN A 259 -0.76 13.74 16.84
CA ASN A 259 -0.98 12.29 16.99
C ASN A 259 -0.04 11.68 18.05
N GLY A 260 1.25 12.00 18.00
CA GLY A 260 2.29 11.48 18.90
C GLY A 260 2.45 12.23 20.22
N GLY A 261 1.57 13.19 20.55
CA GLY A 261 1.57 13.91 21.82
C GLY A 261 0.20 13.86 22.51
N TYR A 262 -0.68 14.83 22.25
CA TYR A 262 -2.04 14.79 22.80
C TYR A 262 -2.85 13.59 22.29
N GLY A 263 -2.62 13.12 21.06
CA GLY A 263 -3.30 11.94 20.52
C GLY A 263 -3.00 10.67 21.31
N THR A 264 -1.72 10.41 21.64
CA THR A 264 -1.34 9.26 22.47
C THR A 264 -1.89 9.37 23.88
N ALA A 265 -1.91 10.57 24.46
CA ALA A 265 -2.50 10.81 25.78
C ALA A 265 -4.02 10.58 25.79
N LEU A 266 -4.72 11.04 24.74
CA LEU A 266 -6.14 10.77 24.53
C LEU A 266 -6.40 9.26 24.50
N LEU A 267 -5.66 8.54 23.65
CA LEU A 267 -5.83 7.10 23.47
C LEU A 267 -5.54 6.32 24.78
N ASP A 268 -4.49 6.71 25.51
CA ASP A 268 -4.15 6.08 26.79
C ASP A 268 -5.28 6.21 27.81
N ASN A 269 -5.77 7.44 28.05
CA ASN A 269 -6.80 7.69 29.05
C ASN A 269 -8.16 7.12 28.64
N LEU A 270 -8.48 7.19 27.36
CA LEU A 270 -9.74 6.68 26.84
C LEU A 270 -9.82 5.15 26.94
N THR A 271 -8.76 4.44 26.58
CA THR A 271 -8.73 2.97 26.69
C THR A 271 -8.75 2.48 28.14
N LYS A 272 -8.16 3.23 29.08
CA LYS A 272 -8.28 2.96 30.53
C LYS A 272 -9.73 3.11 31.00
N LEU A 273 -10.39 4.19 30.61
CA LEU A 273 -11.79 4.47 30.95
C LEU A 273 -12.70 3.38 30.39
N MET A 274 -12.59 3.09 29.09
CA MET A 274 -13.34 2.02 28.42
C MET A 274 -13.16 0.68 29.13
N TYR A 275 -11.91 0.34 29.48
CA TYR A 275 -11.64 -0.88 30.23
C TYR A 275 -12.39 -0.89 31.56
N VAL A 276 -12.34 0.19 32.35
CA VAL A 276 -12.99 0.26 33.67
C VAL A 276 -14.50 0.07 33.57
N VAL A 277 -15.20 0.82 32.71
CA VAL A 277 -16.68 0.80 32.66
C VAL A 277 -17.28 -0.36 31.88
N ALA A 278 -16.47 -1.09 31.10
CA ALA A 278 -16.93 -2.21 30.27
C ALA A 278 -17.75 -3.25 31.08
N GLY A 279 -18.94 -3.56 30.58
CA GLY A 279 -19.89 -4.53 31.16
C GLY A 279 -20.72 -4.01 32.34
N SER A 280 -20.60 -2.74 32.72
CA SER A 280 -21.38 -2.13 33.81
C SER A 280 -22.63 -1.40 33.32
N THR A 281 -23.48 -0.97 34.24
CA THR A 281 -24.62 -0.05 33.99
C THR A 281 -24.19 1.25 33.29
N TRP A 282 -22.92 1.64 33.41
CA TRP A 282 -22.35 2.85 32.79
C TRP A 282 -21.40 2.56 31.62
N ASP A 283 -21.51 1.38 31.00
CA ASP A 283 -20.75 1.08 29.78
C ASP A 283 -21.00 2.11 28.67
N ILE A 284 -20.01 2.28 27.79
CA ILE A 284 -20.10 3.18 26.65
C ILE A 284 -20.86 2.46 25.53
N VAL A 285 -22.12 2.87 25.34
CA VAL A 285 -23.02 2.32 24.31
C VAL A 285 -23.10 3.19 23.06
N ASP A 286 -22.34 4.27 23.01
CA ASP A 286 -22.23 5.13 21.83
C ASP A 286 -21.63 4.34 20.65
N PRO A 287 -22.33 4.21 19.51
CA PRO A 287 -21.82 3.45 18.38
C PRO A 287 -20.53 4.01 17.78
N ASP A 288 -20.27 5.31 17.94
CA ASP A 288 -19.08 5.97 17.39
C ASP A 288 -17.79 5.59 18.15
N VAL A 289 -17.90 4.95 19.33
CA VAL A 289 -16.76 4.34 20.04
C VAL A 289 -15.97 3.38 19.14
N ASN A 290 -16.61 2.81 18.11
CA ASN A 290 -15.96 1.95 17.13
C ASN A 290 -14.86 2.67 16.33
N ASN A 291 -14.92 4.00 16.22
CA ASN A 291 -13.90 4.80 15.54
C ASN A 291 -12.52 4.67 16.20
N ILE A 292 -12.45 4.52 17.53
CA ILE A 292 -11.19 4.41 18.29
C ILE A 292 -10.36 3.21 17.82
N TYR A 293 -11.02 2.08 17.57
CA TYR A 293 -10.34 0.89 17.06
C TYR A 293 -9.75 1.18 15.66
N GLN A 294 -10.50 1.88 14.81
CA GLN A 294 -10.01 2.25 13.48
C GLN A 294 -8.87 3.28 13.52
N TRP A 295 -8.82 4.14 14.54
CA TRP A 295 -7.73 5.10 14.70
C TRP A 295 -6.36 4.45 14.84
N ILE A 296 -6.26 3.22 15.37
CA ILE A 296 -4.98 2.51 15.42
C ILE A 296 -4.40 2.35 14.02
N TYR A 297 -5.19 1.90 13.06
CA TYR A 297 -4.73 1.68 11.69
C TYR A 297 -4.54 2.98 10.90
N THR A 298 -5.37 4.00 11.16
CA THR A 298 -5.40 5.21 10.33
C THR A 298 -4.57 6.36 10.91
N ALA A 299 -4.65 6.59 12.22
CA ALA A 299 -4.13 7.77 12.90
C ALA A 299 -2.84 7.52 13.71
N PHE A 300 -2.51 6.27 14.06
CA PHE A 300 -1.37 5.99 14.93
C PHE A 300 -0.31 5.12 14.27
N GLU A 301 -0.66 3.91 13.82
CA GLU A 301 0.31 2.96 13.29
C GLU A 301 1.15 3.49 12.12
N PRO A 302 0.60 4.20 11.11
CA PRO A 302 1.43 4.74 10.02
C PRO A 302 2.39 5.85 10.46
N LEU A 303 2.19 6.41 11.66
CA LEU A 303 3.07 7.42 12.27
C LEU A 303 4.00 6.80 13.32
N TYR A 304 4.10 5.48 13.36
CA TYR A 304 4.90 4.70 14.30
C TYR A 304 5.93 3.87 13.52
N TYR A 305 7.23 4.02 13.82
CA TYR A 305 8.30 3.30 13.14
C TYR A 305 9.32 2.73 14.13
N ASN A 306 9.61 1.45 13.98
CA ASN A 306 10.52 0.65 14.82
C ASN A 306 10.35 0.86 16.32
N ASN A 307 9.16 1.34 16.73
CA ASN A 307 8.63 1.61 18.05
C ASN A 307 8.59 3.06 18.61
N SER A 308 8.93 4.07 17.81
CA SER A 308 8.73 5.49 18.16
C SER A 308 7.67 6.14 17.27
N MET A 309 6.94 7.11 17.82
CA MET A 309 6.14 8.02 16.99
C MET A 309 7.08 8.95 16.21
N PHE A 310 6.66 9.35 15.01
CA PHE A 310 7.33 10.39 14.25
C PHE A 310 7.32 11.70 15.03
N ASP A 311 8.48 12.34 15.14
CA ASP A 311 8.62 13.61 15.86
C ASP A 311 7.81 14.76 15.24
N SER A 312 7.53 14.67 13.94
CA SER A 312 6.71 15.65 13.20
C SER A 312 5.27 15.76 13.72
N VAL A 313 4.80 14.82 14.54
CA VAL A 313 3.44 14.80 15.11
C VAL A 313 3.44 14.84 16.65
N ARG A 314 4.54 15.24 17.28
CA ARG A 314 4.65 15.39 18.75
C ARG A 314 4.51 16.83 19.24
N GLY A 315 4.34 17.80 18.32
CA GLY A 315 4.25 19.23 18.64
C GLY A 315 5.43 19.68 19.52
N ARG A 316 5.16 20.43 20.59
CA ARG A 316 6.21 20.86 21.54
C ARG A 316 6.86 19.72 22.33
N GLY A 317 6.29 18.51 22.28
CA GLY A 317 6.79 17.31 22.99
C GLY A 317 8.18 16.85 22.53
N ILE A 318 8.67 17.32 21.39
CA ILE A 318 10.07 17.10 20.96
C ILE A 318 11.09 17.69 21.94
N ALA A 319 10.71 18.69 22.73
CA ALA A 319 11.56 19.33 23.74
C ALA A 319 11.47 18.63 25.13
N GLY A 320 11.02 17.39 25.20
CA GLY A 320 10.92 16.61 26.44
C GLY A 320 12.09 15.65 26.65
N PHE A 321 12.96 15.90 27.64
CA PHE A 321 14.06 14.98 28.00
C PHE A 321 13.56 13.56 28.31
N ARG A 322 12.43 13.44 29.02
CA ARG A 322 11.83 12.13 29.38
C ARG A 322 11.34 11.32 28.17
N ASP A 323 11.23 11.95 27.00
CA ASP A 323 10.80 11.33 25.74
C ASP A 323 11.95 11.12 24.75
N ASP A 324 13.17 11.51 25.12
CA ASP A 324 14.38 11.35 24.32
C ASP A 324 14.87 9.89 24.27
N ASP A 325 14.42 9.04 25.20
CA ASP A 325 14.66 7.59 25.38
C ASP A 325 16.10 7.05 25.15
N LYS A 326 17.04 7.92 24.79
CA LYS A 326 18.42 7.66 24.35
C LYS A 326 18.51 6.62 23.22
N GLY A 327 17.45 6.50 22.43
CA GLY A 327 17.21 5.44 21.44
C GLY A 327 17.21 4.03 22.02
N LEU A 328 16.91 3.91 23.32
CA LEU A 328 16.45 2.66 23.90
C LEU A 328 14.96 2.62 23.70
N THR A 329 14.52 1.67 22.90
CA THR A 329 13.16 1.73 22.43
C THR A 329 12.36 0.48 22.78
N SER A 330 11.10 0.68 23.15
CA SER A 330 10.13 -0.37 23.49
C SER A 330 8.75 0.01 22.93
N ILE A 331 7.64 -0.58 23.38
CA ILE A 331 6.30 -0.28 22.87
C ILE A 331 5.66 1.04 23.38
N LYS A 332 6.40 1.89 24.12
CA LYS A 332 5.93 3.05 24.92
C LYS A 332 4.77 3.87 24.35
N ALA A 333 4.90 4.42 23.13
CA ALA A 333 4.05 5.55 22.72
C ALA A 333 2.57 5.21 22.56
N ILE A 334 2.26 4.05 21.96
CA ILE A 334 0.89 3.56 21.75
C ILE A 334 0.66 2.16 22.31
N GLY A 335 1.73 1.44 22.65
CA GLY A 335 1.69 0.07 23.15
C GLY A 335 0.76 -0.15 24.33
N PRO A 336 0.76 0.68 25.40
CA PRO A 336 -0.18 0.50 26.51
C PRO A 336 -1.64 0.47 26.05
N ALA A 337 -2.04 1.39 25.16
CA ALA A 337 -3.40 1.42 24.64
C ALA A 337 -3.72 0.23 23.73
N VAL A 338 -2.78 -0.15 22.86
CA VAL A 338 -2.96 -1.28 21.94
C VAL A 338 -3.02 -2.60 22.71
N VAL A 339 -2.22 -2.78 23.77
CA VAL A 339 -2.28 -3.94 24.69
C VAL A 339 -3.67 -4.09 25.29
N ARG A 340 -4.27 -2.99 25.75
CA ARG A 340 -5.63 -3.03 26.32
C ARG A 340 -6.68 -3.36 25.27
N MET A 341 -6.59 -2.74 24.09
CA MET A 341 -7.53 -3.01 23.00
C MET A 341 -7.38 -4.42 22.42
N ALA A 342 -6.19 -5.02 22.45
CA ALA A 342 -5.97 -6.42 22.05
C ALA A 342 -6.80 -7.41 22.88
N LEU A 343 -7.25 -7.00 24.07
CA LEU A 343 -8.10 -7.79 24.96
C LEU A 343 -9.57 -7.41 24.84
N SER A 344 -9.86 -6.12 24.68
CA SER A 344 -11.22 -5.59 24.82
C SER A 344 -11.93 -5.23 23.52
N ALA A 345 -11.23 -5.14 22.38
CA ALA A 345 -11.87 -4.74 21.13
C ALA A 345 -12.99 -5.74 20.76
N PRO A 346 -14.18 -5.29 20.32
CA PRO A 346 -15.32 -6.17 20.08
C PRO A 346 -15.07 -7.10 18.88
N ASN A 347 -14.40 -6.59 17.84
CA ASN A 347 -14.07 -7.35 16.64
C ASN A 347 -12.90 -8.32 16.88
N VAL A 348 -13.09 -9.60 16.55
CA VAL A 348 -12.09 -10.67 16.73
C VAL A 348 -10.84 -10.42 15.87
N SER A 349 -11.02 -9.94 14.64
CA SER A 349 -9.92 -9.63 13.72
C SER A 349 -9.09 -8.45 14.21
N ASP A 350 -9.72 -7.42 14.79
CA ASP A 350 -8.99 -6.30 15.40
C ASP A 350 -8.14 -6.76 16.58
N ARG A 351 -8.69 -7.61 17.47
CA ARG A 351 -7.91 -8.21 18.56
C ARG A 351 -6.70 -8.99 18.04
N ALA A 352 -6.87 -9.79 16.98
CA ALA A 352 -5.77 -10.53 16.37
C ALA A 352 -4.71 -9.60 15.77
N ALA A 353 -5.11 -8.54 15.08
CA ALA A 353 -4.20 -7.55 14.51
C ALA A 353 -3.43 -6.76 15.58
N TYR A 354 -4.07 -6.36 16.68
CA TYR A 354 -3.38 -5.67 17.78
C TYR A 354 -2.37 -6.59 18.46
N LYS A 355 -2.71 -7.86 18.67
CA LYS A 355 -1.77 -8.85 19.18
C LYS A 355 -0.54 -9.02 18.28
N SER A 356 -0.73 -9.07 16.96
CA SER A 356 0.39 -9.18 16.02
C SER A 356 1.27 -7.93 16.00
N MET A 357 0.69 -6.73 16.11
CA MET A 357 1.43 -5.47 16.28
C MET A 357 2.29 -5.49 17.55
N ILE A 358 1.69 -5.80 18.70
CA ILE A 358 2.38 -5.85 20.00
C ILE A 358 3.54 -6.84 19.95
N LYS A 359 3.29 -8.05 19.41
CA LYS A 359 4.33 -9.07 19.29
C LYS A 359 5.49 -8.60 18.43
N LYS A 360 5.22 -7.99 17.27
CA LYS A 360 6.25 -7.40 16.42
C LYS A 360 7.09 -6.38 17.21
N TRP A 361 6.44 -5.39 17.82
CA TRP A 361 7.15 -4.30 18.49
C TRP A 361 7.95 -4.75 19.72
N LEU A 362 7.52 -5.82 20.40
CA LEU A 362 8.28 -6.43 21.50
C LEU A 362 9.49 -7.23 21.01
N LEU A 363 9.37 -7.93 19.88
CA LEU A 363 10.50 -8.63 19.25
C LEU A 363 11.54 -7.66 18.67
N GLU A 364 11.11 -6.48 18.24
CA GLU A 364 11.96 -5.39 17.72
C GLU A 364 12.47 -4.44 18.82
N ALA A 365 12.05 -4.62 20.08
CA ALA A 365 12.43 -3.74 21.17
C ALA A 365 13.94 -3.84 21.47
N THR A 366 14.59 -2.68 21.61
CA THR A 366 16.04 -2.57 21.90
C THR A 366 16.34 -2.23 23.34
N SER A 367 15.32 -1.81 24.11
CA SER A 367 15.46 -1.51 25.52
C SER A 367 15.83 -2.76 26.34
N PRO A 368 16.83 -2.70 27.23
CA PRO A 368 17.17 -3.81 28.13
C PRO A 368 16.03 -4.12 29.12
N THR A 369 15.09 -3.19 29.29
CA THR A 369 13.88 -3.35 30.10
C THR A 369 12.66 -3.15 29.20
N LYS A 370 12.47 -4.05 28.24
CA LYS A 370 11.50 -3.91 27.14
C LYS A 370 10.03 -3.73 27.55
N TYR A 371 9.66 -4.04 28.79
CA TYR A 371 8.30 -3.79 29.31
C TYR A 371 8.21 -2.60 30.29
N ALA A 372 9.33 -1.94 30.63
CA ALA A 372 9.33 -0.92 31.67
C ALA A 372 8.46 0.31 31.35
N ASP A 373 8.29 0.59 30.05
CA ASP A 373 7.43 1.68 29.55
C ASP A 373 5.94 1.39 29.66
N LEU A 374 5.56 0.13 29.89
CA LEU A 374 4.21 -0.21 30.29
C LEU A 374 4.03 0.20 31.76
N VAL A 375 3.30 1.30 31.94
CA VAL A 375 3.11 1.90 33.27
C VAL A 375 2.39 0.93 34.20
N MET A 376 1.36 0.25 33.69
CA MET A 376 0.46 -0.61 34.46
C MET A 376 1.01 -2.04 34.52
N MET A 377 0.97 -2.66 35.69
CA MET A 377 1.43 -4.04 35.87
C MET A 377 0.60 -5.02 35.03
N SER A 378 -0.70 -4.76 34.85
CA SER A 378 -1.58 -5.56 33.99
C SER A 378 -1.12 -5.55 32.52
N ASP A 379 -0.68 -4.39 32.02
CA ASP A 379 -0.24 -4.26 30.64
C ASP A 379 1.04 -5.08 30.41
N ILE A 380 1.96 -5.10 31.40
CA ILE A 380 3.16 -5.96 31.37
C ILE A 380 2.76 -7.43 31.26
N VAL A 381 1.89 -7.91 32.15
CA VAL A 381 1.46 -9.32 32.14
C VAL A 381 0.87 -9.71 30.79
N GLN A 382 0.01 -8.86 30.23
CA GLN A 382 -0.67 -9.13 28.96
C GLN A 382 0.28 -9.07 27.77
N ALA A 383 1.20 -8.11 27.74
CA ALA A 383 2.26 -8.04 26.74
C ALA A 383 3.14 -9.30 26.75
N LYS A 384 3.51 -9.82 27.94
CA LYS A 384 4.29 -11.06 28.08
C LYS A 384 3.53 -12.28 27.55
N LEU A 385 2.23 -12.37 27.84
CA LEU A 385 1.38 -13.45 27.31
C LEU A 385 1.30 -13.40 25.79
N ILE A 386 1.13 -12.21 25.21
CA ILE A 386 1.06 -12.02 23.75
C ILE A 386 2.39 -12.38 23.08
N GLU A 387 3.51 -11.94 23.65
CA GLU A 387 4.83 -12.24 23.10
C GLU A 387 5.17 -13.74 23.15
N GLY A 388 4.87 -14.39 24.28
CA GLY A 388 5.16 -15.81 24.52
C GLY A 388 4.22 -16.79 23.79
N ASP A 389 3.08 -16.33 23.27
CA ASP A 389 2.12 -17.17 22.56
C ASP A 389 2.61 -17.46 21.14
N SER A 390 3.01 -18.71 20.88
CA SER A 390 3.51 -19.16 19.57
C SER A 390 2.46 -19.20 18.47
N SER A 391 1.16 -19.14 18.79
CA SER A 391 0.08 -19.09 17.79
C SER A 391 -0.10 -17.70 17.18
N ILE A 392 0.48 -16.66 17.80
CA ILE A 392 0.43 -15.28 17.30
C ILE A 392 1.60 -15.05 16.36
N THR A 393 1.30 -14.73 15.11
CA THR A 393 2.31 -14.29 14.15
C THR A 393 2.59 -12.79 14.34
N PRO A 394 3.87 -12.35 14.40
CA PRO A 394 4.19 -10.93 14.44
C PRO A 394 3.75 -10.23 13.15
N ARG A 395 3.31 -8.98 13.26
CA ARG A 395 2.90 -8.19 12.11
C ARG A 395 4.09 -7.95 11.15
N ALA A 396 3.86 -8.00 9.84
CA ALA A 396 4.88 -7.66 8.85
C ALA A 396 5.29 -6.16 8.90
N PRO A 397 6.42 -5.79 8.27
CA PRO A 397 6.74 -4.39 7.99
C PRO A 397 5.59 -3.66 7.28
N LEU A 398 5.36 -2.41 7.68
CA LEU A 398 4.39 -1.56 6.98
C LEU A 398 5.06 -1.08 5.69
N ILE A 399 4.35 -1.14 4.56
CA ILE A 399 4.82 -0.62 3.28
C ILE A 399 3.67 0.18 2.69
N MET A 400 3.84 1.51 2.56
CA MET A 400 2.79 2.40 2.06
C MET A 400 3.29 3.83 1.81
N ASN A 401 2.53 4.63 1.08
CA ASN A 401 2.55 6.10 1.18
C ASN A 401 1.22 6.59 1.75
N LYS A 402 1.26 7.54 2.70
CA LYS A 402 0.06 8.11 3.28
C LYS A 402 0.15 9.62 3.42
N GLN A 403 -0.86 10.29 2.87
CA GLN A 403 -1.08 11.72 2.98
C GLN A 403 -2.00 12.01 4.17
N TYR A 404 -1.66 13.05 4.94
CA TYR A 404 -2.47 13.59 6.03
C TYR A 404 -2.77 15.07 5.76
N PRO A 405 -3.67 15.34 4.79
CA PRO A 405 -3.87 16.68 4.25
C PRO A 405 -4.36 17.68 5.29
N ASN A 406 -5.25 17.28 6.21
CA ASN A 406 -5.76 18.22 7.21
C ASN A 406 -4.71 18.65 8.22
N MET A 407 -3.66 17.86 8.47
CA MET A 407 -2.56 18.25 9.38
C MET A 407 -1.22 18.54 8.68
N ALA A 408 -1.23 18.70 7.36
CA ALA A 408 -0.03 19.03 6.57
C ALA A 408 1.15 18.09 6.85
N ARG A 409 0.90 16.77 6.84
CA ARG A 409 1.91 15.71 6.98
C ARG A 409 1.81 14.70 5.84
N ALA A 410 2.92 14.04 5.55
CA ALA A 410 2.96 12.85 4.72
C ALA A 410 3.98 11.87 5.30
N VAL A 411 3.72 10.58 5.16
CA VAL A 411 4.65 9.51 5.56
C VAL A 411 4.75 8.47 4.46
N HIS A 412 5.92 7.83 4.41
CA HIS A 412 6.25 6.84 3.42
C HIS A 412 7.05 5.72 4.07
N HIS A 413 6.50 4.52 4.11
CA HIS A 413 7.14 3.34 4.69
C HIS A 413 7.58 2.40 3.58
N ARG A 414 8.81 1.89 3.73
CA ARG A 414 9.47 0.97 2.81
C ARG A 414 10.27 -0.07 3.58
N PRO A 415 10.65 -1.17 2.93
CA PRO A 415 11.65 -2.07 3.51
C PRO A 415 12.88 -1.29 3.99
N GLY A 416 13.20 -1.40 5.28
CA GLY A 416 14.39 -0.80 5.89
C GLY A 416 14.33 0.69 6.23
N PHE A 417 13.34 1.47 5.77
CA PHE A 417 13.26 2.89 6.10
C PHE A 417 11.83 3.44 6.14
N ALA A 418 11.65 4.57 6.82
CA ALA A 418 10.46 5.39 6.70
C ALA A 418 10.83 6.87 6.57
N PHE A 419 10.08 7.59 5.74
CA PHE A 419 10.30 8.99 5.43
C PHE A 419 9.08 9.82 5.82
N GLY A 420 9.29 10.97 6.47
CA GLY A 420 8.23 11.86 6.94
C GLY A 420 8.45 13.29 6.49
N ILE A 421 7.37 13.98 6.12
CA ILE A 421 7.39 15.39 5.71
C ILE A 421 6.54 16.20 6.69
N SER A 422 7.13 17.27 7.22
CA SER A 422 6.49 18.20 8.16
C SER A 422 6.35 19.58 7.54
N MET A 423 5.10 19.96 7.25
CA MET A 423 4.75 21.21 6.57
C MET A 423 3.84 22.08 7.45
N SER A 424 3.64 23.32 7.01
CA SER A 424 2.69 24.28 7.57
C SER A 424 1.91 24.94 6.45
N SER A 425 0.68 25.34 6.74
CA SER A 425 -0.26 25.89 5.75
C SER A 425 -1.09 27.00 6.38
N ASN A 426 -2.00 27.59 5.61
CA ASN A 426 -2.94 28.58 6.14
C ASN A 426 -3.95 27.98 7.16
N ARG A 427 -3.94 26.66 7.34
CA ARG A 427 -4.74 25.93 8.32
C ARG A 427 -3.92 25.49 9.53
N ILE A 428 -2.64 25.15 9.32
CA ILE A 428 -1.78 24.44 10.28
C ILE A 428 -0.57 25.28 10.66
N GLY A 429 -0.39 25.47 11.97
CA GLY A 429 0.73 26.23 12.53
C GLY A 429 2.10 25.62 12.18
N ASN A 430 3.11 26.48 12.11
CA ASN A 430 4.50 26.12 11.83
C ASN A 430 5.11 25.22 12.92
N TYR A 431 5.02 25.65 14.17
CA TYR A 431 5.40 24.90 15.35
C TYR A 431 4.68 25.47 16.57
N GLU A 432 4.65 24.70 17.66
CA GLU A 432 4.11 25.17 18.93
C GLU A 432 5.21 25.57 19.90
N GLN A 433 5.05 26.74 20.52
CA GLN A 433 5.80 27.15 21.72
C GLN A 433 4.82 27.78 22.71
N ILE A 434 4.63 27.10 23.84
CA ILE A 434 3.88 27.56 25.01
C ILE A 434 4.59 27.06 26.28
N ASN A 435 4.35 27.72 27.41
CA ASN A 435 4.93 27.38 28.71
C ASN A 435 6.47 27.26 28.70
N ASN A 436 7.16 28.07 27.89
CA ASN A 436 8.62 28.00 27.69
C ASN A 436 9.15 26.62 27.21
N VAL A 437 8.33 25.87 26.46
CA VAL A 437 8.69 24.58 25.84
C VAL A 437 8.79 24.75 24.32
N ASN A 438 9.79 24.10 23.71
CA ASN A 438 10.09 24.11 22.28
C ASN A 438 10.57 25.48 21.75
N LEU A 439 11.47 26.11 22.51
CA LEU A 439 11.97 27.47 22.26
C LEU A 439 12.74 27.64 20.92
N ARG A 440 13.11 26.52 20.27
CA ARG A 440 13.87 26.49 19.02
C ARG A 440 13.21 25.66 17.92
N GLY A 441 11.89 25.49 17.97
CA GLY A 441 11.11 24.76 16.95
C GLY A 441 10.93 25.50 15.62
N TRP A 442 11.65 26.61 15.38
CA TRP A 442 11.38 27.61 14.34
C TRP A 442 11.03 27.06 12.96
N HIS A 443 11.79 26.06 12.50
CA HIS A 443 11.70 25.54 11.14
C HIS A 443 11.19 24.09 11.06
N THR A 444 10.62 23.54 12.14
CA THR A 444 10.14 22.14 12.13
C THR A 444 8.92 21.91 11.24
N GLY A 445 8.22 22.99 10.83
CA GLY A 445 7.09 22.96 9.89
C GLY A 445 7.36 23.61 8.54
N ASP A 446 8.61 23.93 8.21
CA ASP A 446 8.99 24.66 6.98
C ASP A 446 9.37 23.70 5.83
N GLY A 447 8.69 22.56 5.76
CA GLY A 447 9.02 21.46 4.85
C GLY A 447 10.20 20.62 5.35
N MET A 448 10.27 20.40 6.67
CA MET A 448 11.29 19.55 7.27
C MET A 448 11.06 18.09 6.88
N THR A 449 12.14 17.38 6.54
CA THR A 449 12.12 15.96 6.18
C THR A 449 12.77 15.12 7.28
N TYR A 450 12.19 13.95 7.54
CA TYR A 450 12.67 12.99 8.53
C TYR A 450 12.95 11.66 7.84
N LEU A 451 14.14 11.10 8.01
CA LEU A 451 14.52 9.77 7.53
C LEU A 451 14.80 8.87 8.73
N TYR A 452 13.89 7.94 8.96
CA TYR A 452 14.05 6.85 9.93
C TYR A 452 14.55 5.60 9.19
N ASN A 453 15.53 4.92 9.77
CA ASN A 453 16.09 3.65 9.29
C ASN A 453 16.61 2.87 10.51
N SER A 454 17.56 1.96 10.32
CA SER A 454 18.10 1.15 11.42
C SER A 454 18.81 1.98 12.51
N ASP A 455 19.18 3.24 12.26
CA ASP A 455 19.63 4.15 13.32
C ASP A 455 18.44 4.71 14.12
N LEU A 456 17.98 3.92 15.09
CA LEU A 456 16.90 4.30 16.00
C LEU A 456 17.25 5.51 16.89
N LYS A 457 18.54 5.87 16.99
CA LYS A 457 19.02 7.00 17.82
C LYS A 457 19.03 8.31 17.06
N GLN A 458 18.71 8.34 15.77
CA GLN A 458 18.88 9.52 14.93
C GLN A 458 18.24 10.79 15.51
N TYR A 459 16.94 10.73 15.84
CA TYR A 459 16.16 11.85 16.39
C TYR A 459 15.98 11.78 17.92
N LYS A 460 16.75 10.89 18.53
CA LYS A 460 16.80 10.63 19.97
C LYS A 460 18.20 10.94 20.48
N ASP A 461 18.52 10.54 21.69
CA ASP A 461 19.86 10.68 22.25
C ASP A 461 20.39 12.12 22.07
N SER A 462 19.60 13.06 22.59
CA SER A 462 19.89 14.49 22.66
C SER A 462 20.03 15.18 21.30
N PHE A 463 19.38 14.65 20.26
CA PHE A 463 19.30 15.30 18.95
C PHE A 463 18.73 16.72 19.06
N TRP A 464 17.56 16.88 19.69
CA TRP A 464 16.81 18.14 19.72
C TRP A 464 17.53 19.33 20.36
N PRO A 465 18.19 19.20 21.52
CA PRO A 465 18.93 20.33 22.07
C PRO A 465 20.21 20.65 21.28
N THR A 466 20.86 19.65 20.66
CA THR A 466 22.20 19.83 20.09
C THR A 466 22.22 20.11 18.58
N VAL A 467 21.19 19.71 17.83
CA VAL A 467 21.08 19.98 16.39
C VAL A 467 21.08 21.48 16.11
N ASN A 468 21.65 21.89 14.98
CA ASN A 468 21.51 23.27 14.51
C ASN A 468 20.06 23.52 14.05
N SER A 469 19.22 24.08 14.92
CA SER A 469 17.81 24.37 14.64
C SER A 469 17.58 25.37 13.50
N TYR A 470 18.61 26.12 13.08
CA TYR A 470 18.56 26.98 11.89
C TYR A 470 18.64 26.19 10.58
N ARG A 471 19.07 24.93 10.62
CA ARG A 471 19.30 24.09 9.44
C ARG A 471 18.64 22.72 9.58
N MET A 472 17.32 22.69 9.67
CA MET A 472 16.58 21.43 9.72
C MET A 472 16.56 20.76 8.33
N PRO A 473 16.74 19.43 8.22
CA PRO A 473 16.79 18.73 6.94
C PRO A 473 15.57 19.01 6.06
N GLY A 474 15.78 19.23 4.76
CA GLY A 474 14.73 19.52 3.77
C GLY A 474 14.24 20.97 3.74
N THR A 475 14.52 21.80 4.74
CA THR A 475 13.98 23.18 4.82
C THR A 475 14.67 24.13 3.84
N THR A 476 13.96 25.21 3.49
CA THR A 476 14.53 26.38 2.77
C THR A 476 14.37 27.59 3.67
N VAL A 477 15.46 28.27 4.02
CA VAL A 477 15.47 29.26 5.11
C VAL A 477 16.35 30.46 4.77
N ASN A 478 16.07 31.61 5.39
CA ASN A 478 17.06 32.66 5.52
C ASN A 478 18.07 32.22 6.57
N GLN A 479 19.37 32.27 6.24
CA GLN A 479 20.44 31.80 7.11
C GLN A 479 20.38 32.44 8.50
N ASN A 480 20.50 31.62 9.55
CA ASN A 480 20.55 32.03 10.96
C ASN A 480 19.36 32.91 11.40
N THR A 481 18.16 32.61 10.91
CA THR A 481 16.93 33.33 11.30
C THR A 481 16.01 32.48 12.13
N THR A 482 15.23 33.08 13.01
CA THR A 482 14.17 32.41 13.77
C THR A 482 12.81 32.69 13.13
N ALA A 483 11.77 31.96 13.54
CA ALA A 483 10.38 32.22 13.15
C ALA A 483 9.49 32.41 14.39
N ALA A 484 8.47 33.27 14.29
CA ALA A 484 7.45 33.39 15.32
C ALA A 484 6.76 32.03 15.57
N ALA A 485 6.42 31.72 16.81
CA ALA A 485 5.72 30.48 17.16
C ALA A 485 4.22 30.58 16.90
N ASN A 486 3.55 29.43 16.73
CA ASN A 486 2.10 29.32 16.68
C ASN A 486 1.46 30.09 15.51
N VAL A 487 2.22 30.35 14.43
CA VAL A 487 1.77 31.10 13.25
C VAL A 487 1.59 30.18 12.05
N LYS A 488 0.69 30.56 11.15
CA LYS A 488 0.35 29.77 9.97
C LYS A 488 1.06 30.33 8.74
N ASN A 489 1.56 29.45 7.89
CA ASN A 489 2.02 29.82 6.55
C ASN A 489 0.82 30.41 5.78
N PRO A 490 0.94 31.56 5.08
CA PRO A 490 -0.19 32.17 4.38
C PRO A 490 -0.73 31.34 3.20
N ASN A 491 0.02 30.36 2.70
CA ASN A 491 -0.35 29.61 1.51
C ASN A 491 -1.23 28.39 1.84
N SER A 492 -2.23 28.15 0.99
CA SER A 492 -3.15 27.01 1.11
C SER A 492 -2.66 25.75 0.40
N TRP A 493 -1.84 25.87 -0.66
CA TRP A 493 -1.31 24.75 -1.43
C TRP A 493 -0.25 24.02 -0.61
N VAL A 494 -0.71 23.05 0.17
CA VAL A 494 0.11 22.20 1.04
C VAL A 494 -0.58 20.85 1.19
N GLY A 495 0.06 19.79 0.72
CA GLY A 495 -0.52 18.46 0.66
C GLY A 495 0.01 17.68 -0.54
N GLY A 496 -0.70 16.63 -0.95
CA GLY A 496 -0.23 15.74 -2.00
C GLY A 496 -1.27 14.71 -2.41
N THR A 497 -0.85 13.77 -3.25
CA THR A 497 -1.64 12.60 -3.62
C THR A 497 -0.80 11.33 -3.53
N GLU A 498 -1.45 10.17 -3.44
CA GLU A 498 -0.82 8.85 -3.52
C GLU A 498 -1.42 8.00 -4.64
N VAL A 499 -0.64 7.07 -5.17
CA VAL A 499 -1.06 6.09 -6.17
C VAL A 499 -0.72 4.67 -5.69
N ALA A 500 -1.59 3.70 -5.99
CA ALA A 500 -1.47 2.30 -5.56
C ALA A 500 -1.39 2.08 -4.02
N GLY A 501 -1.59 3.10 -3.19
CA GLY A 501 -1.35 3.04 -1.74
C GLY A 501 0.15 3.00 -1.37
N LEU A 502 1.04 3.05 -2.37
CA LEU A 502 2.46 2.79 -2.19
C LEU A 502 3.29 4.04 -2.41
N TYR A 503 2.98 4.85 -3.42
CA TYR A 503 3.84 5.94 -3.90
C TYR A 503 3.16 7.29 -3.72
N GLY A 504 3.93 8.36 -3.54
CA GLY A 504 3.35 9.69 -3.26
C GLY A 504 4.04 10.85 -3.96
N ALA A 505 3.27 11.91 -4.21
CA ALA A 505 3.75 13.22 -4.59
C ALA A 505 3.17 14.24 -3.60
N THR A 506 4.04 14.98 -2.90
CA THR A 506 3.67 15.97 -1.89
C THR A 506 4.34 17.30 -2.23
N GLY A 507 3.73 18.41 -1.87
CA GLY A 507 4.36 19.72 -2.01
C GLY A 507 3.87 20.76 -1.01
N MET A 508 4.65 21.82 -0.90
CA MET A 508 4.40 22.96 -0.04
C MET A 508 4.75 24.24 -0.79
N GLN A 509 3.74 25.10 -1.00
CA GLN A 509 3.99 26.50 -1.32
C GLN A 509 4.36 27.21 -0.01
N TYR A 510 5.58 27.71 0.04
CA TYR A 510 6.18 28.23 1.27
C TYR A 510 6.39 29.73 1.19
N THR A 511 6.04 30.40 2.28
CA THR A 511 6.44 31.77 2.61
C THR A 511 6.96 31.76 4.03
N ALA A 512 8.19 32.21 4.23
CA ALA A 512 8.82 32.25 5.54
C ALA A 512 8.10 33.24 6.46
N ASN A 513 7.71 32.79 7.65
CA ASN A 513 6.95 33.63 8.58
C ASN A 513 7.79 34.83 9.06
N GLY A 514 7.29 36.04 8.83
CA GLY A 514 7.98 37.29 9.17
C GLY A 514 9.04 37.73 8.16
N TYR A 515 9.13 37.08 6.99
CA TYR A 515 10.11 37.36 5.94
C TYR A 515 9.48 37.31 4.54
N ASN A 516 10.22 37.78 3.54
CA ASN A 516 9.82 37.81 2.13
C ASN A 516 10.27 36.56 1.35
N LEU A 517 11.05 35.66 1.97
CA LEU A 517 11.45 34.40 1.36
C LEU A 517 10.24 33.54 0.97
N THR A 518 10.17 33.16 -0.30
CA THR A 518 9.18 32.25 -0.88
C THR A 518 9.84 31.10 -1.63
N ALA A 519 9.16 29.94 -1.70
CA ALA A 519 9.61 28.79 -2.46
C ALA A 519 8.44 27.85 -2.80
N LYS A 520 8.60 27.04 -3.86
CA LYS A 520 7.75 25.89 -4.19
C LYS A 520 8.56 24.61 -4.01
N LYS A 521 8.17 23.79 -3.05
CA LYS A 521 8.91 22.60 -2.61
C LYS A 521 8.08 21.36 -2.92
N SER A 522 8.66 20.36 -3.57
CA SER A 522 8.01 19.08 -3.87
C SER A 522 8.86 17.90 -3.45
N TRP A 523 8.19 16.82 -3.07
CA TRP A 523 8.75 15.53 -2.70
C TRP A 523 8.01 14.43 -3.48
N PHE A 524 8.77 13.59 -4.17
CA PHE A 524 8.25 12.42 -4.89
C PHE A 524 8.85 11.17 -4.25
N MET A 525 8.00 10.30 -3.70
CA MET A 525 8.40 9.16 -2.87
C MET A 525 8.06 7.87 -3.61
N PHE A 526 9.09 7.16 -4.10
CA PHE A 526 8.95 5.98 -4.95
C PHE A 526 9.19 4.67 -4.18
N ASP A 527 9.91 3.69 -4.70
CA ASP A 527 10.19 2.43 -4.03
C ASP A 527 11.41 2.53 -3.12
N ASP A 528 12.55 3.05 -3.61
CA ASP A 528 13.78 3.15 -2.82
C ASP A 528 14.46 4.52 -2.82
N GLU A 529 13.83 5.50 -3.46
CA GLU A 529 14.33 6.86 -3.60
C GLU A 529 13.27 7.94 -3.33
N ILE A 530 13.75 9.11 -2.89
CA ILE A 530 12.93 10.29 -2.65
C ILE A 530 13.50 11.48 -3.41
N VAL A 531 12.79 11.96 -4.43
CA VAL A 531 13.20 13.14 -5.22
C VAL A 531 12.66 14.42 -4.57
N ASN A 532 13.58 15.34 -4.27
CA ASN A 532 13.32 16.61 -3.60
C ASN A 532 13.57 17.76 -4.58
N LEU A 533 12.51 18.49 -4.96
CA LEU A 533 12.58 19.62 -5.88
C LEU A 533 12.24 20.93 -5.19
N GLY A 534 12.93 21.99 -5.62
CA GLY A 534 12.66 23.37 -5.23
C GLY A 534 12.72 24.31 -6.43
N SER A 535 11.78 25.24 -6.52
CA SER A 535 11.73 26.28 -7.55
C SER A 535 11.16 27.58 -6.99
N GLY A 536 11.32 28.67 -7.75
CA GLY A 536 10.76 29.97 -7.39
C GLY A 536 11.36 30.57 -6.12
N ILE A 537 12.56 30.12 -5.71
CA ILE A 537 13.19 30.56 -4.46
C ILE A 537 13.56 32.02 -4.59
N THR A 538 12.82 32.89 -3.91
CA THR A 538 12.93 34.34 -4.04
C THR A 538 12.89 35.00 -2.69
N SER A 539 13.79 35.95 -2.42
CA SER A 539 13.79 36.74 -1.19
C SER A 539 14.31 38.15 -1.44
N THR A 540 13.83 39.10 -0.64
CA THR A 540 14.33 40.49 -0.55
C THR A 540 14.74 40.85 0.88
N ASP A 541 14.97 39.84 1.73
CA ASP A 541 15.25 40.01 3.16
C ASP A 541 16.69 40.48 3.46
N ASN A 542 17.50 40.66 2.41
CA ASN A 542 18.92 40.98 2.47
C ASN A 542 19.73 39.97 3.29
N LYS A 543 19.38 38.69 3.14
CA LYS A 543 20.01 37.54 3.81
C LYS A 543 20.34 36.46 2.79
N VAL A 544 21.36 35.66 3.11
CA VAL A 544 21.67 34.42 2.38
C VAL A 544 20.53 33.44 2.56
N VAL A 545 20.06 32.85 1.47
CA VAL A 545 19.03 31.80 1.49
C VAL A 545 19.70 30.43 1.33
N GLU A 546 19.29 29.48 2.16
CA GLU A 546 19.84 28.13 2.19
C GLU A 546 18.74 27.10 1.90
N THR A 547 19.10 25.96 1.31
CA THR A 547 18.26 24.75 1.38
C THR A 547 19.07 23.60 1.92
N ILE A 548 18.57 22.99 2.98
CA ILE A 548 19.28 21.94 3.71
C ILE A 548 18.96 20.60 3.06
N VAL A 549 19.98 19.93 2.53
CA VAL A 549 19.87 18.56 2.02
C VAL A 549 19.78 17.60 3.19
N ASP A 550 20.70 17.72 4.15
CA ASP A 550 20.68 16.93 5.38
C ASP A 550 21.40 17.64 6.52
N ASN A 551 21.07 17.25 7.74
CA ASN A 551 21.72 17.62 8.99
C ASN A 551 21.66 16.41 9.92
N ARG A 552 22.50 15.42 9.60
CA ARG A 552 22.43 14.06 10.17
C ARG A 552 23.32 13.98 11.40
N LYS A 553 22.77 13.52 12.54
CA LYS A 553 23.56 13.15 13.72
C LYS A 553 24.47 11.97 13.39
N LEU A 554 25.74 12.10 13.72
CA LEU A 554 26.81 11.15 13.48
C LEU A 554 27.10 10.31 14.73
N ASN A 555 27.99 9.33 14.56
CA ASN A 555 28.46 8.51 15.66
C ASN A 555 29.23 9.34 16.71
N SER A 556 29.55 8.74 17.85
CA SER A 556 30.22 9.44 18.97
C SER A 556 31.60 10.00 18.61
N SER A 557 32.31 9.40 17.66
CA SER A 557 33.59 9.91 17.16
C SER A 557 33.42 10.98 16.07
N GLY A 558 32.21 11.13 15.52
CA GLY A 558 31.89 12.06 14.45
C GLY A 558 32.58 11.71 13.13
N ASN A 559 33.05 10.48 12.95
CA ASN A 559 33.99 10.10 11.89
C ASN A 559 33.37 9.24 10.79
N ASN A 560 32.04 9.14 10.71
CA ASN A 560 31.33 8.47 9.61
C ASN A 560 31.92 8.89 8.26
N ALA A 561 32.28 7.93 7.41
CA ALA A 561 32.89 8.24 6.13
C ALA A 561 31.91 9.01 5.23
N LEU A 562 32.41 10.08 4.64
CA LEU A 562 31.71 10.88 3.63
C LEU A 562 32.48 10.74 2.32
N THR A 563 31.83 10.23 1.29
CA THR A 563 32.38 10.08 -0.05
C THR A 563 31.62 10.98 -1.00
N VAL A 564 32.33 11.79 -1.80
CA VAL A 564 31.74 12.73 -2.75
C VAL A 564 32.34 12.46 -4.11
N ASN A 565 31.50 12.10 -5.10
CA ASN A 565 31.94 11.68 -6.43
C ASN A 565 33.04 10.60 -6.39
N GLY A 566 32.89 9.60 -5.51
CA GLY A 566 33.89 8.53 -5.31
C GLY A 566 35.14 8.93 -4.51
N SER A 567 35.29 10.20 -4.12
CA SER A 567 36.44 10.70 -3.35
C SER A 567 36.08 10.86 -1.87
N ALA A 568 36.87 10.23 -0.99
CA ALA A 568 36.70 10.39 0.45
C ALA A 568 36.98 11.83 0.90
N LYS A 569 36.15 12.36 1.80
CA LYS A 569 36.33 13.64 2.49
C LYS A 569 36.89 13.43 3.89
N SER A 570 37.36 14.52 4.50
CA SER A 570 37.92 14.46 5.86
C SER A 570 36.88 13.97 6.87
N THR A 571 37.33 13.09 7.76
CA THR A 571 36.56 12.61 8.91
C THR A 571 36.76 13.48 10.15
N ALA A 572 37.60 14.51 10.09
CA ALA A 572 37.89 15.39 11.21
C ALA A 572 36.71 16.31 11.56
N LEU A 573 36.34 16.37 12.83
CA LEU A 573 35.42 17.38 13.36
C LEU A 573 36.00 18.79 13.10
N GLY A 574 35.15 19.70 12.67
CA GLY A 574 35.53 21.05 12.20
C GLY A 574 35.76 21.14 10.69
N TRP A 575 35.73 20.03 9.95
CA TRP A 575 35.80 20.06 8.48
C TRP A 575 34.64 20.89 7.91
N SER A 576 34.97 21.79 6.99
CA SER A 576 34.02 22.63 6.25
C SER A 576 34.54 22.82 4.83
N GLU A 577 33.68 22.60 3.83
CA GLU A 577 34.08 22.68 2.43
C GLU A 577 32.93 23.17 1.55
N THR A 578 33.24 24.03 0.57
CA THR A 578 32.36 24.29 -0.57
C THR A 578 32.78 23.35 -1.70
N MET A 579 31.97 22.33 -1.96
CA MET A 579 32.22 21.27 -2.92
C MET A 579 31.54 21.60 -4.24
N THR A 580 32.29 21.63 -5.35
CA THR A 580 31.77 21.94 -6.69
C THR A 580 31.63 20.69 -7.56
N GLY A 581 30.76 20.73 -8.56
CA GLY A 581 30.53 19.61 -9.47
C GLY A 581 30.02 18.35 -8.79
N VAL A 582 29.36 18.48 -7.64
CA VAL A 582 28.82 17.37 -6.86
C VAL A 582 27.68 16.74 -7.66
N ASN A 583 27.83 15.46 -7.97
CA ASN A 583 26.80 14.64 -8.61
C ASN A 583 26.28 13.56 -7.65
N ARG A 584 27.11 13.05 -6.74
CA ARG A 584 26.70 12.08 -5.73
C ARG A 584 27.48 12.19 -4.44
N ILE A 585 26.81 11.88 -3.33
CA ILE A 585 27.38 11.80 -1.99
C ILE A 585 26.92 10.48 -1.36
N HIS A 586 27.81 9.82 -0.62
CA HIS A 586 27.49 8.72 0.28
C HIS A 586 27.96 9.08 1.69
N LEU A 587 27.09 8.89 2.67
CA LEU A 587 27.40 9.00 4.10
C LEU A 587 27.17 7.64 4.75
N THR A 588 28.23 7.08 5.35
CA THR A 588 28.12 5.83 6.11
C THR A 588 27.27 6.04 7.36
N GLY A 589 26.37 5.10 7.61
CA GLY A 589 25.47 5.07 8.75
C GLY A 589 26.17 4.93 10.10
N ASN A 590 25.44 5.20 11.18
CA ASN A 590 25.91 4.95 12.55
C ASN A 590 25.88 3.45 12.91
N VAL A 591 25.03 2.70 12.21
CA VAL A 591 24.87 1.25 12.29
C VAL A 591 24.68 0.67 10.89
N SER A 592 24.71 -0.66 10.76
CA SER A 592 24.35 -1.33 9.50
C SER A 592 22.93 -0.96 9.07
N ASP A 593 22.70 -0.92 7.76
CA ASP A 593 21.42 -0.56 7.14
C ASP A 593 20.93 0.85 7.54
N SER A 594 21.87 1.76 7.79
CA SER A 594 21.57 3.17 8.06
C SER A 594 22.41 4.15 7.23
N ASP A 595 23.04 3.67 6.15
CA ASP A 595 23.72 4.50 5.16
C ASP A 595 22.73 5.45 4.47
N VAL A 596 23.24 6.58 3.95
CA VAL A 596 22.42 7.51 3.15
C VAL A 596 23.20 7.94 1.92
N GLY A 597 22.63 7.66 0.76
CA GLY A 597 23.07 8.23 -0.51
C GLY A 597 22.31 9.50 -0.86
N TYR A 598 22.99 10.41 -1.55
CA TYR A 598 22.42 11.63 -2.10
C TYR A 598 22.86 11.76 -3.55
N TYR A 599 21.90 11.80 -4.48
CA TYR A 599 22.18 12.00 -5.90
C TYR A 599 21.69 13.38 -6.36
N PHE A 600 22.47 14.03 -7.21
CA PHE A 600 22.23 15.36 -7.75
C PHE A 600 22.14 15.25 -9.28
N PRO A 601 20.92 15.26 -9.86
CA PRO A 601 20.71 15.06 -11.30
C PRO A 601 21.47 16.03 -12.18
N THR A 602 21.68 17.25 -11.70
CA THR A 602 22.57 18.24 -12.31
C THR A 602 23.76 18.45 -11.37
N PRO A 603 25.01 18.27 -11.84
CA PRO A 603 26.19 18.57 -11.05
C PRO A 603 26.13 19.98 -10.46
N THR A 604 26.33 20.11 -9.15
CA THR A 604 26.01 21.32 -8.41
C THR A 604 27.10 21.72 -7.40
N THR A 605 26.94 22.87 -6.77
CA THR A 605 27.80 23.34 -5.67
C THR A 605 27.08 23.18 -4.34
N LEU A 606 27.68 22.43 -3.43
CA LEU A 606 27.13 22.09 -2.11
C LEU A 606 28.12 22.51 -1.03
N LYS A 607 27.62 23.04 0.07
CA LYS A 607 28.43 23.24 1.27
C LYS A 607 28.28 22.05 2.20
N GLY A 608 29.40 21.61 2.77
CA GLY A 608 29.48 20.55 3.76
C GLY A 608 30.12 21.06 5.06
N LEU A 609 29.59 20.65 6.20
CA LEU A 609 30.14 20.94 7.53
C LEU A 609 30.01 19.71 8.42
N ARG A 610 31.13 19.28 9.02
CA ARG A 610 31.19 18.25 10.04
C ARG A 610 31.55 18.92 11.37
N GLU A 611 30.66 18.91 12.35
CA GLU A 611 30.89 19.63 13.62
C GLU A 611 30.41 18.85 14.84
N ALA A 612 31.01 19.14 15.98
CA ALA A 612 30.50 18.75 17.30
C ALA A 612 29.73 19.93 17.89
N ARG A 613 28.51 19.69 18.37
CA ARG A 613 27.63 20.71 18.94
C ARG A 613 27.29 20.35 20.37
N THR A 614 27.45 21.32 21.26
CA THR A 614 27.17 21.18 22.69
C THR A 614 26.04 22.10 23.10
N ASP A 615 25.01 21.55 23.75
CA ASP A 615 23.90 22.33 24.29
C ASP A 615 23.22 21.54 25.43
N GLN A 616 22.15 22.10 26.01
CA GLN A 616 21.39 21.56 27.12
C GLN A 616 19.90 21.50 26.75
N TRP A 617 19.13 20.60 27.38
CA TRP A 617 17.68 20.59 27.18
C TRP A 617 16.99 21.89 27.66
N SER A 618 17.57 22.56 28.67
CA SER A 618 17.12 23.85 29.19
C SER A 618 17.11 24.96 28.12
N SER A 619 17.88 24.82 27.03
CA SER A 619 17.87 25.78 25.93
C SER A 619 16.63 25.68 25.04
N ILE A 620 15.89 24.57 25.13
CA ILE A 620 14.65 24.33 24.39
C ILE A 620 13.44 24.08 25.31
N ASN A 621 13.63 23.82 26.60
CA ASN A 621 12.58 23.58 27.58
C ASN A 621 12.97 24.13 28.96
N GLN A 622 12.31 25.22 29.36
CA GLN A 622 12.52 25.87 30.67
C GLN A 622 11.35 25.62 31.63
N TYR A 623 10.39 24.76 31.26
CA TYR A 623 9.27 24.39 32.13
C TYR A 623 9.71 23.40 33.21
N ASN A 624 10.64 22.49 32.90
CA ASN A 624 11.16 21.51 33.86
C ASN A 624 12.61 21.87 34.25
N LEU A 625 12.95 21.81 35.53
CA LEU A 625 14.24 22.29 36.05
C LEU A 625 15.08 21.22 36.78
N GLY A 626 15.17 20.01 36.22
CA GLY A 626 16.04 18.94 36.74
C GLY A 626 17.50 19.05 36.28
N THR A 627 18.42 18.38 36.95
CA THR A 627 19.85 18.31 36.56
C THR A 627 20.05 17.79 35.13
N ASP A 628 19.20 16.86 34.69
CA ASP A 628 19.21 16.36 33.31
C ASP A 628 18.95 17.48 32.28
N TYR A 629 18.20 18.51 32.66
CA TYR A 629 17.87 19.62 31.76
C TYR A 629 19.02 20.61 31.61
N THR A 630 19.87 20.76 32.63
CA THR A 630 20.99 21.71 32.66
C THR A 630 22.35 21.08 32.40
N THR A 631 22.38 19.78 32.07
CA THR A 631 23.62 19.07 31.73
C THR A 631 24.03 19.37 30.29
N ASN A 632 25.31 19.73 30.09
CA ASN A 632 25.89 19.89 28.75
C ASN A 632 25.97 18.54 28.03
N LEU A 633 25.43 18.48 26.82
CA LEU A 633 25.38 17.30 25.98
C LEU A 633 26.02 17.64 24.64
N THR A 634 26.94 16.80 24.17
CA THR A 634 27.62 16.99 22.88
C THR A 634 27.24 15.90 21.89
N ARG A 635 26.83 16.27 20.68
CA ARG A 635 26.63 15.34 19.54
C ARG A 635 27.30 15.87 18.28
N ASN A 636 27.62 14.96 17.37
CA ASN A 636 28.33 15.26 16.13
C ASN A 636 27.35 15.27 14.96
N TYR A 637 27.58 16.11 13.96
CA TYR A 637 26.66 16.30 12.83
C TYR A 637 27.39 16.41 11.50
N MET A 638 26.76 15.88 10.45
CA MET A 638 27.07 16.18 9.05
C MET A 638 25.96 17.06 8.47
N ASN A 639 26.31 18.27 8.04
CA ASN A 639 25.39 19.23 7.45
C ASN A 639 25.75 19.45 5.98
N LEU A 640 24.76 19.28 5.09
CA LEU A 640 24.88 19.43 3.65
C LEU A 640 23.80 20.40 3.16
N TRP A 641 24.17 21.47 2.45
CA TRP A 641 23.19 22.46 2.00
C TRP A 641 23.57 23.21 0.72
N PHE A 642 22.55 23.64 -0.01
CA PHE A 642 22.63 24.61 -1.09
C PHE A 642 22.71 26.03 -0.53
N ASP A 643 23.56 26.85 -1.11
CA ASP A 643 23.62 28.30 -0.89
C ASP A 643 23.04 28.99 -2.14
N HIS A 644 21.88 29.64 -1.98
CA HIS A 644 21.20 30.36 -3.06
C HIS A 644 21.65 31.83 -3.17
N GLY A 645 22.62 32.25 -2.36
CA GLY A 645 23.10 33.62 -2.27
C GLY A 645 22.15 34.56 -1.53
N THR A 646 22.52 35.84 -1.51
CA THR A 646 21.71 36.92 -0.92
C THR A 646 20.66 37.39 -1.91
N ASN A 647 19.41 37.52 -1.45
CA ASN A 647 18.27 37.95 -2.28
C ASN A 647 18.16 37.16 -3.60
N PRO A 648 18.08 35.81 -3.56
CA PRO A 648 17.88 35.04 -4.77
C PRO A 648 16.61 35.51 -5.49
N SER A 649 16.63 35.37 -6.81
CA SER A 649 15.46 35.56 -7.66
C SER A 649 15.27 34.30 -8.48
N ASN A 650 14.14 33.62 -8.30
CA ASN A 650 13.80 32.38 -8.98
C ASN A 650 14.88 31.28 -8.87
N GLY A 651 15.49 31.13 -7.70
CA GLY A 651 16.41 30.03 -7.41
C GLY A 651 15.69 28.67 -7.40
N GLY A 652 16.48 27.59 -7.42
CA GLY A 652 15.95 26.23 -7.39
C GLY A 652 16.98 25.21 -6.91
N TYR A 653 16.51 24.01 -6.58
CA TYR A 653 17.34 22.86 -6.22
C TYR A 653 16.70 21.56 -6.70
N ALA A 654 17.54 20.54 -6.84
CA ALA A 654 17.11 19.17 -7.10
C ALA A 654 18.11 18.19 -6.47
N TYR A 655 17.61 17.25 -5.67
CA TYR A 655 18.40 16.14 -5.14
C TYR A 655 17.52 14.91 -4.89
N VAL A 656 18.12 13.74 -4.82
CA VAL A 656 17.46 12.46 -4.54
C VAL A 656 18.09 11.86 -3.29
N LEU A 657 17.26 11.50 -2.31
CA LEU A 657 17.69 10.70 -1.16
C LEU A 657 17.61 9.22 -1.54
N LEU A 658 18.66 8.47 -1.21
CA LEU A 658 18.80 7.04 -1.45
C LEU A 658 19.08 6.35 -0.11
N PRO A 659 18.06 6.10 0.72
CA PRO A 659 18.22 5.47 2.02
C PRO A 659 18.85 4.08 1.90
N ASN A 660 19.74 3.77 2.85
CA ASN A 660 20.33 2.45 3.06
C ASN A 660 21.16 1.90 1.88
N LYS A 661 21.42 2.68 0.83
CA LYS A 661 22.32 2.30 -0.27
C LYS A 661 23.78 2.50 0.13
N SER A 662 24.60 1.49 -0.11
CA SER A 662 26.06 1.55 0.01
C SER A 662 26.66 2.52 -1.01
N SER A 663 27.93 2.91 -0.82
CA SER A 663 28.63 3.79 -1.78
C SER A 663 28.64 3.23 -3.21
N GLY A 664 28.75 1.90 -3.38
CA GLY A 664 28.74 1.27 -4.71
C GLY A 664 27.37 1.29 -5.39
N GLU A 665 26.29 1.14 -4.61
CA GLU A 665 24.92 1.25 -5.11
C GLU A 665 24.57 2.70 -5.46
N VAL A 666 25.05 3.68 -4.69
CA VAL A 666 24.92 5.11 -5.03
C VAL A 666 25.66 5.43 -6.33
N ASP A 667 26.86 4.87 -6.54
CA ASP A 667 27.61 5.01 -7.79
C ASP A 667 26.85 4.39 -8.97
N THR A 668 26.26 3.22 -8.76
CA THR A 668 25.44 2.53 -9.77
C THR A 668 24.21 3.35 -10.14
N TYR A 669 23.45 3.82 -9.14
CA TYR A 669 22.28 4.67 -9.34
C TYR A 669 22.65 5.97 -10.07
N ALA A 670 23.73 6.64 -9.69
CA ALA A 670 24.15 7.89 -10.34
C ALA A 670 24.55 7.68 -11.82
N SER A 671 24.98 6.47 -12.21
CA SER A 671 25.34 6.15 -13.59
C SER A 671 24.14 5.86 -14.49
N ASN A 672 23.03 5.40 -13.89
CA ASN A 672 21.78 5.08 -14.57
C ASN A 672 20.61 5.34 -13.62
N PRO A 673 20.24 6.62 -13.39
CA PRO A 673 19.20 6.95 -12.42
C PRO A 673 17.84 6.49 -12.92
N ASP A 674 17.06 5.90 -12.02
CA ASP A 674 15.72 5.42 -12.34
C ASP A 674 14.70 6.55 -12.48
N ILE A 675 15.09 7.80 -12.14
CA ILE A 675 14.25 8.98 -12.26
C ILE A 675 14.64 9.91 -13.42
N THR A 676 13.64 10.61 -13.94
CA THR A 676 13.77 11.75 -14.85
C THR A 676 13.03 12.94 -14.26
N ILE A 677 13.72 14.06 -14.02
CA ILE A 677 13.04 15.33 -13.70
C ILE A 677 12.43 15.88 -15.00
N VAL A 678 11.10 15.89 -15.06
CA VAL A 678 10.34 16.35 -16.23
C VAL A 678 10.20 17.87 -16.22
N GLU A 679 9.94 18.45 -15.04
CA GLU A 679 9.85 19.89 -14.87
C GLU A 679 10.23 20.29 -13.43
N ASN A 680 10.93 21.40 -13.27
CA ASN A 680 11.15 22.05 -11.98
C ASN A 680 11.03 23.58 -12.13
N SER A 681 9.80 24.07 -12.25
CA SER A 681 9.51 25.48 -12.52
C SER A 681 8.57 26.08 -11.47
N GLY A 682 8.29 27.38 -11.59
CA GLY A 682 7.25 28.04 -10.82
C GLY A 682 5.83 27.57 -11.19
N ASP A 683 5.61 26.94 -12.33
CA ASP A 683 4.26 26.53 -12.78
C ASP A 683 3.94 25.09 -12.40
N ALA A 684 4.93 24.21 -12.53
CA ALA A 684 4.82 22.81 -12.13
C ALA A 684 6.17 22.23 -11.69
N GLN A 685 6.10 21.21 -10.84
CA GLN A 685 7.23 20.33 -10.52
C GLN A 685 6.81 18.90 -10.81
N ALA A 686 7.63 18.17 -11.55
CA ALA A 686 7.29 16.83 -12.03
C ALA A 686 8.49 15.91 -12.15
N VAL A 687 8.29 14.66 -11.76
CA VAL A 687 9.29 13.60 -11.82
C VAL A 687 8.64 12.35 -12.38
N LYS A 688 9.33 11.72 -13.33
CA LYS A 688 9.01 10.39 -13.80
C LYS A 688 9.97 9.40 -13.15
N GLU A 689 9.44 8.37 -12.52
CA GLU A 689 10.19 7.15 -12.21
C GLU A 689 9.99 6.19 -13.39
N ASN A 690 11.12 5.75 -13.95
CA ASN A 690 11.18 5.10 -15.25
C ASN A 690 10.82 3.62 -15.18
N ALA A 691 11.22 2.90 -14.12
CA ALA A 691 11.05 1.45 -14.00
C ALA A 691 9.61 1.06 -13.60
N LEU A 692 9.03 1.78 -12.66
CA LEU A 692 7.64 1.65 -12.17
C LEU A 692 6.62 2.31 -13.10
N GLY A 693 7.07 3.11 -14.07
CA GLY A 693 6.19 3.80 -15.02
C GLY A 693 5.31 4.86 -14.36
N ILE A 694 5.85 5.59 -13.38
CA ILE A 694 5.11 6.56 -12.58
C ILE A 694 5.52 7.98 -12.96
N LEU A 695 4.55 8.86 -13.23
CA LEU A 695 4.74 10.29 -13.38
C LEU A 695 4.01 11.03 -12.25
N GLY A 696 4.76 11.67 -11.36
CA GLY A 696 4.22 12.57 -10.34
C GLY A 696 4.32 14.04 -10.78
N ILE A 697 3.29 14.83 -10.53
CA ILE A 697 3.22 16.25 -10.91
C ILE A 697 2.50 17.07 -9.83
N ASN A 698 3.11 18.18 -9.42
CA ASN A 698 2.48 19.22 -8.62
C ASN A 698 2.28 20.47 -9.49
N PHE A 699 1.03 20.84 -9.74
CA PHE A 699 0.63 22.04 -10.48
C PHE A 699 0.33 23.19 -9.51
N TRP A 700 1.03 24.31 -9.67
CA TRP A 700 1.03 25.38 -8.66
C TRP A 700 0.02 26.50 -8.88
N ASN A 701 -0.56 26.59 -10.08
CA ASN A 701 -1.37 27.74 -10.49
C ASN A 701 -2.78 27.32 -10.92
N ASP A 702 -3.74 28.23 -10.74
CA ASP A 702 -5.09 28.09 -11.28
C ASP A 702 -5.13 28.49 -12.76
N ALA A 703 -4.32 27.80 -13.57
CA ALA A 703 -4.14 28.03 -14.99
C ALA A 703 -3.92 26.69 -15.71
N SER A 704 -4.27 26.63 -17.00
CA SER A 704 -3.99 25.46 -17.83
C SER A 704 -2.49 25.27 -18.00
N LYS A 705 -1.97 24.15 -17.50
CA LYS A 705 -0.56 23.78 -17.60
C LYS A 705 -0.46 22.30 -17.97
N THR A 706 0.34 22.02 -19.01
CA THR A 706 0.62 20.66 -19.48
C THR A 706 2.04 20.26 -19.09
N VAL A 707 2.19 19.05 -18.56
CA VAL A 707 3.48 18.41 -18.27
C VAL A 707 3.43 16.97 -18.76
N SER A 708 4.28 16.61 -19.72
CA SER A 708 4.37 15.25 -20.31
C SER A 708 3.00 14.62 -20.68
N GLY A 709 2.15 15.40 -21.35
CA GLY A 709 0.82 14.94 -21.80
C GLY A 709 -0.27 14.91 -20.72
N VAL A 710 0.03 15.38 -19.51
CA VAL A 710 -0.95 15.59 -18.44
C VAL A 710 -1.19 17.09 -18.29
N THR A 711 -2.43 17.53 -18.51
CA THR A 711 -2.83 18.94 -18.38
C THR A 711 -3.77 19.10 -17.19
N SER A 712 -3.43 19.98 -16.24
CA SER A 712 -4.36 20.45 -15.22
C SER A 712 -4.77 21.88 -15.54
N ASN A 713 -6.06 22.21 -15.36
CA ASN A 713 -6.53 23.59 -15.45
C ASN A 713 -6.42 24.37 -14.13
N LYS A 714 -6.06 23.68 -13.04
CA LYS A 714 -6.04 24.21 -11.68
C LYS A 714 -4.85 23.70 -10.88
N LYS A 715 -4.67 24.27 -9.68
CA LYS A 715 -3.82 23.71 -8.64
C LYS A 715 -4.21 22.26 -8.37
N ALA A 716 -3.23 21.36 -8.41
CA ALA A 716 -3.46 19.93 -8.23
C ALA A 716 -2.16 19.21 -7.88
N SER A 717 -2.26 18.13 -7.09
CA SER A 717 -1.22 17.09 -7.05
C SER A 717 -1.73 15.88 -7.81
N VAL A 718 -0.93 15.35 -8.72
CA VAL A 718 -1.31 14.30 -9.67
C VAL A 718 -0.24 13.22 -9.72
N MET A 719 -0.65 11.97 -9.72
CA MET A 719 0.22 10.84 -10.06
C MET A 719 -0.44 9.97 -11.13
N VAL A 720 0.32 9.58 -12.15
CA VAL A 720 -0.09 8.68 -13.22
C VAL A 720 0.84 7.49 -13.21
N ARG A 721 0.33 6.29 -12.93
CA ARG A 721 1.10 5.04 -12.95
C ARG A 721 0.62 4.17 -14.09
N THR A 722 1.50 3.86 -15.04
CA THR A 722 1.19 2.98 -16.16
C THR A 722 1.94 1.67 -16.03
N THR A 723 1.21 0.57 -16.08
CA THR A 723 1.70 -0.81 -16.02
C THR A 723 1.19 -1.58 -17.25
N GLU A 724 1.62 -2.83 -17.41
CA GLU A 724 1.06 -3.73 -18.43
C GLU A 724 -0.48 -3.91 -18.31
N ASN A 725 -1.01 -3.78 -17.11
CA ASN A 725 -2.42 -3.99 -16.78
C ASN A 725 -3.30 -2.75 -17.07
N GLY A 726 -2.68 -1.57 -17.19
CA GLY A 726 -3.37 -0.31 -17.41
C GLY A 726 -2.74 0.87 -16.68
N THR A 727 -3.46 1.98 -16.68
CA THR A 727 -3.03 3.26 -16.13
C THR A 727 -3.92 3.69 -14.95
N GLU A 728 -3.33 3.84 -13.77
CA GLU A 728 -3.94 4.49 -12.61
C GLU A 728 -3.63 5.99 -12.65
N VAL A 729 -4.64 6.81 -12.38
CA VAL A 729 -4.53 8.27 -12.27
C VAL A 729 -5.08 8.68 -10.92
N SER A 730 -4.26 9.33 -10.12
CA SER A 730 -4.62 9.85 -8.80
C SER A 730 -4.50 11.37 -8.79
N VAL A 731 -5.53 12.06 -8.29
CA VAL A 731 -5.60 13.53 -8.25
C VAL A 731 -6.08 13.98 -6.87
N SER A 732 -5.46 15.00 -6.30
CA SER A 732 -5.98 15.72 -5.14
C SER A 732 -5.99 17.23 -5.38
N ASP A 733 -6.77 17.95 -4.57
CA ASP A 733 -6.65 19.40 -4.38
C ASP A 733 -5.91 19.68 -3.06
N PRO A 734 -4.60 19.97 -3.07
CA PRO A 734 -3.84 20.29 -1.86
C PRO A 734 -4.24 21.62 -1.22
N THR A 735 -5.05 22.45 -1.89
CA THR A 735 -5.49 23.73 -1.33
C THR A 735 -6.58 23.56 -0.27
N LEU A 736 -7.33 22.45 -0.32
CA LEU A 736 -8.53 22.17 0.47
C LEU A 736 -9.62 23.26 0.33
N SER A 737 -9.55 24.08 -0.72
CA SER A 737 -10.37 25.30 -0.86
C SER A 737 -11.12 25.38 -2.19
N ASN A 738 -10.83 24.51 -3.15
CA ASN A 738 -11.56 24.48 -4.41
C ASN A 738 -12.96 23.87 -4.19
N THR A 739 -13.99 24.70 -4.26
CA THR A 739 -15.40 24.32 -4.12
C THR A 739 -16.02 23.80 -5.42
N GLY A 740 -15.24 23.72 -6.50
CA GLY A 740 -15.66 23.22 -7.81
C GLY A 740 -14.93 21.95 -8.21
N THR A 741 -14.48 21.92 -9.47
CA THR A 741 -13.81 20.77 -10.07
C THR A 741 -12.37 21.11 -10.48
N ILE A 742 -11.56 20.06 -10.66
CA ILE A 742 -10.30 20.08 -11.43
C ILE A 742 -10.58 19.34 -12.74
N GLN A 743 -10.23 19.95 -13.88
CA GLN A 743 -10.20 19.25 -15.16
C GLN A 743 -8.77 18.78 -15.44
N LEU A 744 -8.59 17.46 -15.49
CA LEU A 744 -7.33 16.83 -15.85
C LEU A 744 -7.47 16.20 -17.23
N THR A 745 -6.69 16.67 -18.19
CA THR A 745 -6.68 16.13 -19.56
C THR A 745 -5.42 15.30 -19.78
N LEU A 746 -5.58 14.08 -20.26
CA LEU A 746 -4.53 13.12 -20.53
C LEU A 746 -4.45 12.90 -22.04
N THR A 747 -3.35 13.31 -22.66
CA THR A 747 -3.06 13.11 -24.09
C THR A 747 -2.18 11.88 -24.28
N GLN A 748 -2.59 10.77 -23.68
CA GLN A 748 -1.99 9.45 -23.86
C GLN A 748 -3.10 8.46 -24.18
N PRO A 749 -2.84 7.42 -24.98
CA PRO A 749 -3.83 6.40 -25.21
C PRO A 749 -4.19 5.79 -23.84
N LEU A 750 -5.46 5.88 -23.46
CA LEU A 750 -6.05 5.20 -22.31
C LEU A 750 -7.08 4.20 -22.84
N GLY A 751 -7.12 3.00 -22.25
CA GLY A 751 -8.19 2.05 -22.55
C GLY A 751 -9.50 2.44 -21.86
N PRO A 752 -10.49 1.54 -21.82
CA PRO A 752 -11.74 1.82 -21.13
C PRO A 752 -11.51 2.06 -19.64
N VAL A 753 -12.31 2.95 -19.05
CA VAL A 753 -12.35 3.14 -17.60
C VAL A 753 -12.78 1.82 -16.95
N ALA A 754 -11.90 1.23 -16.15
CA ALA A 754 -12.26 0.07 -15.33
C ALA A 754 -12.81 0.52 -13.98
N TYR A 755 -12.12 1.48 -13.35
CA TYR A 755 -12.51 2.01 -12.05
C TYR A 755 -12.45 3.53 -12.05
N LYS A 756 -13.32 4.16 -11.27
CA LYS A 756 -13.17 5.57 -10.88
C LYS A 756 -13.91 5.82 -9.57
N ASP A 757 -13.36 6.71 -8.76
CA ASP A 757 -14.08 7.26 -7.63
C ASP A 757 -15.36 7.98 -8.08
N SER A 758 -16.37 8.00 -7.22
CA SER A 758 -17.67 8.63 -7.48
C SER A 758 -17.58 10.13 -7.79
N ARG A 759 -16.47 10.78 -7.40
CA ARG A 759 -16.19 12.20 -7.65
C ARG A 759 -15.65 12.49 -9.05
N ILE A 760 -15.40 11.48 -9.87
CA ILE A 760 -14.86 11.64 -11.22
C ILE A 760 -15.95 11.42 -12.26
N THR A 761 -16.03 12.32 -13.23
CA THR A 761 -16.65 12.06 -14.54
C THR A 761 -15.57 12.05 -15.62
N THR A 762 -15.75 11.19 -16.63
CA THR A 762 -14.75 10.96 -17.69
C THR A 762 -15.36 11.23 -19.06
N SER A 763 -14.63 11.90 -19.93
CA SER A 763 -14.95 12.01 -21.36
C SER A 763 -13.71 11.70 -22.19
N THR A 764 -13.89 11.06 -23.35
CA THR A 764 -12.80 10.74 -24.27
C THR A 764 -13.15 11.27 -25.66
N SER A 765 -12.20 11.95 -26.29
CA SER A 765 -12.29 12.45 -27.66
C SER A 765 -10.96 12.19 -28.37
N GLY A 766 -10.96 11.31 -29.38
CA GLY A 766 -9.73 10.84 -30.01
C GLY A 766 -8.80 10.16 -29.01
N SER A 767 -7.52 10.56 -28.99
CA SER A 767 -6.49 10.08 -28.05
C SER A 767 -6.42 10.85 -26.74
N THR A 768 -7.44 11.66 -26.44
CA THR A 768 -7.46 12.54 -25.29
C THR A 768 -8.59 12.15 -24.35
N THR A 769 -8.26 11.93 -23.07
CA THR A 769 -9.23 11.68 -22.02
C THR A 769 -9.23 12.82 -21.02
N THR A 770 -10.40 13.38 -20.73
CA THR A 770 -10.58 14.40 -19.70
C THR A 770 -11.28 13.80 -18.48
N LEU A 771 -10.66 13.92 -17.31
CA LEU A 771 -11.24 13.69 -16.01
C LEU A 771 -11.76 15.01 -15.45
N THR A 772 -13.04 15.11 -15.16
CA THR A 772 -13.58 16.19 -14.33
C THR A 772 -13.75 15.68 -12.91
N VAL A 773 -12.90 16.16 -12.00
CA VAL A 773 -12.79 15.69 -10.62
C VAL A 773 -13.46 16.69 -9.68
N ASN A 774 -14.53 16.30 -8.99
CA ASN A 774 -15.20 17.12 -7.98
C ASN A 774 -14.43 17.08 -6.64
N VAL A 775 -13.75 18.19 -6.36
CA VAL A 775 -12.91 18.35 -5.16
C VAL A 775 -13.59 19.10 -4.03
N ASN A 776 -14.84 19.55 -4.22
CA ASN A 776 -15.61 20.23 -3.17
C ASN A 776 -15.78 19.32 -1.94
N GLY A 777 -15.34 19.78 -0.77
CA GLY A 777 -15.39 18.99 0.47
C GLY A 777 -14.67 17.64 0.37
N ALA A 778 -13.64 17.53 -0.49
CA ALA A 778 -12.84 16.31 -0.59
C ALA A 778 -11.83 16.16 0.57
N GLY A 779 -11.54 17.25 1.30
CA GLY A 779 -10.59 17.23 2.41
C GLY A 779 -9.14 16.97 1.98
N GLY A 780 -8.78 17.23 0.71
CA GLY A 780 -7.44 16.99 0.18
C GLY A 780 -7.08 15.52 -0.05
N LYS A 781 -8.06 14.60 0.02
CA LYS A 781 -7.87 13.18 -0.27
C LYS A 781 -7.48 12.93 -1.73
N SER A 782 -6.76 11.85 -1.98
CA SER A 782 -6.54 11.31 -3.33
C SER A 782 -7.84 10.78 -3.93
N ILE A 783 -8.13 11.18 -5.17
CA ILE A 783 -9.29 10.76 -5.94
C ILE A 783 -8.79 10.06 -7.20
N LYS A 784 -9.18 8.81 -7.39
CA LYS A 784 -8.51 7.88 -8.32
C LYS A 784 -9.41 7.40 -9.47
N ALA A 785 -8.81 7.20 -10.63
CA ALA A 785 -9.37 6.46 -11.75
C ALA A 785 -8.36 5.43 -12.26
N TYR A 786 -8.85 4.31 -12.76
CA TYR A 786 -8.05 3.29 -13.42
C TYR A 786 -8.61 3.02 -14.80
N PHE A 787 -7.72 3.09 -15.79
CA PHE A 787 -8.00 2.78 -17.18
C PHE A 787 -7.29 1.48 -17.52
N ALA A 788 -8.00 0.53 -18.13
CA ALA A 788 -7.34 -0.66 -18.66
C ALA A 788 -6.37 -0.27 -19.80
N THR A 789 -5.43 -1.15 -20.15
CA THR A 789 -4.50 -0.91 -21.25
C THR A 789 -5.26 -0.66 -22.57
N PRO A 790 -4.92 0.39 -23.34
CA PRO A 790 -5.54 0.68 -24.63
C PRO A 790 -5.10 -0.38 -25.65
N THR A 791 -6.03 -1.07 -26.29
CA THR A 791 -5.69 -2.02 -27.35
C THR A 791 -5.69 -1.34 -28.71
N GLY A 792 -4.50 -1.07 -29.23
CA GLY A 792 -4.25 -0.89 -30.67
C GLY A 792 -3.47 -2.05 -31.31
N VAL A 793 -2.85 -2.92 -30.49
CA VAL A 793 -2.01 -4.04 -30.96
C VAL A 793 -2.24 -5.27 -30.06
N PRO A 794 -2.30 -6.51 -30.61
CA PRO A 794 -2.47 -7.72 -29.81
C PRO A 794 -1.28 -7.96 -28.89
N ILE A 795 -1.52 -8.13 -27.58
CA ILE A 795 -0.52 -8.65 -26.65
C ILE A 795 -0.56 -10.18 -26.76
N THR A 796 0.53 -10.80 -27.21
CA THR A 796 0.72 -12.25 -27.05
C THR A 796 1.28 -12.48 -25.65
N GLY A 797 0.52 -13.11 -24.75
CA GLY A 797 0.90 -13.22 -23.33
C GLY A 797 -0.28 -13.08 -22.36
N TYR A 798 -0.02 -12.67 -21.12
CA TYR A 798 -1.04 -12.42 -20.10
C TYR A 798 -1.54 -10.96 -20.17
N THR A 799 -2.87 -10.78 -20.23
CA THR A 799 -3.60 -9.49 -20.11
C THR A 799 -4.06 -9.22 -18.66
N VAL A 800 -4.07 -10.27 -17.83
CA VAL A 800 -4.13 -10.20 -16.36
C VAL A 800 -3.10 -11.18 -15.85
N ASN A 801 -2.21 -10.72 -14.97
CA ASN A 801 -1.27 -11.57 -14.25
C ASN A 801 -1.17 -11.01 -12.83
N GLU A 802 -1.97 -11.54 -11.92
CA GLU A 802 -2.08 -11.01 -10.56
C GLU A 802 -1.95 -12.14 -9.53
N ASP A 803 -0.92 -12.02 -8.70
CA ASP A 803 -0.69 -12.83 -7.50
C ASP A 803 -1.05 -12.08 -6.21
N PHE A 804 -1.58 -10.84 -6.33
CA PHE A 804 -2.00 -9.97 -5.23
C PHE A 804 -0.87 -9.55 -4.27
N ASN A 805 0.38 -9.94 -4.53
CA ASN A 805 1.50 -9.76 -3.60
C ASN A 805 1.94 -8.29 -3.52
N ASP A 806 1.80 -7.55 -4.61
CA ASP A 806 2.10 -6.11 -4.69
C ASP A 806 0.97 -5.23 -4.12
N MET A 807 -0.17 -5.82 -3.76
CA MET A 807 -1.29 -5.09 -3.18
C MET A 807 -1.13 -4.89 -1.67
N LEU A 808 -1.72 -3.81 -1.17
CA LEU A 808 -1.94 -3.59 0.25
C LEU A 808 -3.06 -4.49 0.77
N ALA A 809 -2.85 -5.07 1.94
CA ALA A 809 -3.91 -5.79 2.65
C ALA A 809 -5.08 -4.84 2.99
N GLY A 810 -6.30 -5.36 2.94
CA GLY A 810 -7.52 -4.59 3.15
C GLY A 810 -8.31 -4.39 1.86
N THR A 811 -8.76 -3.16 1.60
CA THR A 811 -9.73 -2.87 0.52
C THR A 811 -9.18 -3.17 -0.88
N LEU A 812 -9.84 -4.07 -1.62
CA LEU A 812 -9.46 -4.40 -3.01
C LEU A 812 -9.61 -3.21 -3.99
N THR A 813 -10.68 -2.44 -3.84
CA THR A 813 -11.07 -1.40 -4.81
C THR A 813 -9.98 -0.34 -4.97
N GLY A 814 -9.60 -0.08 -6.22
CA GLY A 814 -8.58 0.92 -6.57
C GLY A 814 -7.16 0.35 -6.58
N GLN A 815 -6.98 -0.94 -6.30
CA GLN A 815 -5.67 -1.60 -6.36
C GLN A 815 -5.49 -2.38 -7.65
N ASN A 816 -4.41 -2.08 -8.37
CA ASN A 816 -4.05 -2.59 -9.69
C ASN A 816 -5.14 -2.55 -10.77
N GLY A 817 -6.39 -2.13 -10.53
CA GLY A 817 -7.53 -2.20 -11.45
C GLY A 817 -8.58 -3.27 -11.10
N TRP A 818 -8.45 -3.92 -9.95
CA TRP A 818 -9.47 -4.83 -9.41
C TRP A 818 -10.61 -4.06 -8.76
N ILE A 819 -11.82 -4.63 -8.87
CA ILE A 819 -13.05 -4.01 -8.40
C ILE A 819 -13.78 -4.98 -7.49
N PHE A 820 -14.23 -4.45 -6.36
CA PHE A 820 -15.10 -5.15 -5.42
C PHE A 820 -16.52 -4.59 -5.50
N ASN A 821 -17.50 -5.50 -5.54
CA ASN A 821 -18.92 -5.19 -5.45
C ASN A 821 -19.59 -6.08 -4.39
N ASN A 822 -20.25 -5.45 -3.40
CA ASN A 822 -20.97 -6.15 -2.33
C ASN A 822 -22.50 -6.19 -2.49
N ALA A 823 -23.00 -5.72 -3.64
CA ALA A 823 -24.44 -5.56 -3.89
C ALA A 823 -25.19 -4.79 -2.79
N GLY A 824 -24.53 -3.83 -2.13
CA GLY A 824 -25.11 -2.99 -1.08
C GLY A 824 -25.22 -3.65 0.30
N VAL A 825 -24.64 -4.84 0.50
CA VAL A 825 -24.66 -5.55 1.78
C VAL A 825 -23.33 -5.39 2.49
N ALA A 826 -23.29 -4.62 3.58
CA ALA A 826 -22.06 -4.31 4.31
C ALA A 826 -21.33 -5.54 4.87
N ALA A 827 -22.07 -6.61 5.19
CA ALA A 827 -21.50 -7.88 5.67
C ALA A 827 -20.78 -8.68 4.57
N ASN A 828 -20.95 -8.33 3.29
CA ASN A 828 -20.28 -8.96 2.17
C ASN A 828 -19.01 -8.16 1.87
N THR A 829 -17.85 -8.81 1.88
CA THR A 829 -16.54 -8.17 1.76
C THR A 829 -15.67 -8.91 0.76
N VAL A 830 -14.81 -8.17 0.07
CA VAL A 830 -13.65 -8.70 -0.64
C VAL A 830 -12.44 -7.91 -0.17
N VAL A 831 -11.48 -8.60 0.41
CA VAL A 831 -10.26 -8.00 0.91
C VAL A 831 -9.04 -8.72 0.35
N VAL A 832 -7.97 -7.97 0.10
CA VAL A 832 -6.64 -8.53 -0.06
C VAL A 832 -6.17 -8.91 1.34
N GLN A 833 -5.74 -10.16 1.54
CA GLN A 833 -5.25 -10.63 2.83
C GLN A 833 -3.94 -11.41 2.68
N PRO A 834 -3.05 -11.35 3.68
CA PRO A 834 -1.89 -12.25 3.74
C PRO A 834 -2.29 -13.72 3.77
N THR A 835 -1.53 -14.57 3.08
CA THR A 835 -1.64 -16.04 3.13
C THR A 835 -0.54 -16.67 3.97
N ASN A 836 0.53 -15.93 4.25
CA ASN A 836 1.66 -16.39 5.02
C ASN A 836 2.05 -15.43 6.16
N ALA A 837 2.90 -15.93 7.05
CA ALA A 837 3.30 -15.20 8.25
C ALA A 837 4.14 -13.95 7.98
N SER A 838 4.82 -13.89 6.84
CA SER A 838 5.64 -12.76 6.40
C SER A 838 4.84 -11.66 5.69
N ASN A 839 3.55 -11.89 5.40
CA ASN A 839 2.69 -11.06 4.54
C ASN A 839 3.28 -10.76 3.15
N THR A 840 4.24 -11.57 2.70
CA THR A 840 4.85 -11.47 1.37
C THR A 840 3.98 -12.13 0.32
N GLU A 841 3.20 -13.14 0.73
CA GLU A 841 2.19 -13.76 -0.11
C GLU A 841 0.80 -13.29 0.35
N LYS A 842 -0.04 -12.90 -0.61
CA LYS A 842 -1.40 -12.42 -0.38
C LYS A 842 -2.35 -13.07 -1.36
N SER A 843 -3.62 -13.11 -0.99
CA SER A 843 -4.69 -13.57 -1.87
C SER A 843 -5.92 -12.70 -1.67
N LEU A 844 -6.91 -12.82 -2.56
CA LEU A 844 -8.24 -12.28 -2.30
C LEU A 844 -9.00 -13.21 -1.36
N LYS A 845 -9.67 -12.63 -0.35
CA LYS A 845 -10.68 -13.29 0.46
C LYS A 845 -12.04 -12.75 0.12
N VAL A 846 -12.87 -13.59 -0.49
CA VAL A 846 -14.26 -13.27 -0.82
C VAL A 846 -15.14 -13.84 0.28
N THR A 847 -15.88 -12.99 0.97
CA THR A 847 -16.72 -13.39 2.11
C THR A 847 -18.11 -12.81 1.97
N THR A 848 -19.13 -13.65 2.10
CA THR A 848 -20.52 -13.23 2.31
C THR A 848 -20.91 -13.53 3.75
N GLY A 849 -21.19 -12.49 4.54
CA GLY A 849 -21.70 -12.63 5.90
C GLY A 849 -23.22 -12.81 5.97
N SER A 850 -23.91 -12.77 4.82
CA SER A 850 -25.36 -12.84 4.70
C SER A 850 -25.77 -13.84 3.60
N THR A 851 -27.02 -14.32 3.66
CA THR A 851 -27.67 -15.02 2.54
C THR A 851 -28.19 -14.08 1.45
N SER A 852 -28.18 -12.77 1.68
CA SER A 852 -28.57 -11.73 0.73
C SER A 852 -27.37 -11.06 0.04
N GLY A 853 -27.57 -10.65 -1.21
CA GLY A 853 -26.54 -10.00 -2.02
C GLY A 853 -25.44 -10.95 -2.51
N SER A 854 -24.34 -10.36 -2.98
CA SER A 854 -23.14 -11.07 -3.43
C SER A 854 -21.87 -10.34 -3.00
N ALA A 855 -20.78 -11.07 -2.85
CA ALA A 855 -19.43 -10.51 -2.83
C ALA A 855 -18.76 -10.91 -4.16
N GLU A 856 -18.50 -9.92 -5.02
CA GLU A 856 -17.83 -10.13 -6.31
C GLU A 856 -16.51 -9.38 -6.33
N ALA A 857 -15.45 -10.10 -6.72
CA ALA A 857 -14.19 -9.53 -7.14
C ALA A 857 -14.07 -9.73 -8.65
N TYR A 858 -13.86 -8.65 -9.40
CA TYR A 858 -13.71 -8.78 -10.85
C TYR A 858 -12.63 -7.88 -11.42
N ARG A 859 -12.15 -8.32 -12.57
CA ARG A 859 -11.12 -7.68 -13.36
C ARG A 859 -11.59 -7.56 -14.79
N LEU A 860 -11.58 -6.33 -15.32
CA LEU A 860 -11.76 -6.13 -16.75
C LEU A 860 -10.42 -6.38 -17.44
N PHE A 861 -10.48 -7.05 -18.58
CA PHE A 861 -9.33 -7.33 -19.43
C PHE A 861 -9.72 -7.08 -20.88
N ASN A 862 -8.73 -7.01 -21.75
CA ASN A 862 -8.96 -6.90 -23.17
C ASN A 862 -8.25 -8.03 -23.90
N ALA A 863 -8.99 -8.75 -24.75
CA ALA A 863 -8.49 -9.85 -25.55
C ALA A 863 -9.15 -9.79 -26.94
N PRO A 864 -8.40 -10.02 -28.03
CA PRO A 864 -9.00 -10.12 -29.36
C PRO A 864 -9.96 -11.31 -29.47
N GLN A 865 -11.06 -11.12 -30.21
CA GLN A 865 -12.20 -12.06 -30.25
C GLN A 865 -12.03 -13.23 -31.24
N GLY A 866 -10.80 -13.49 -31.71
CA GLY A 866 -10.51 -14.47 -32.76
C GLY A 866 -9.44 -15.52 -32.43
N GLY A 867 -8.88 -15.51 -31.22
CA GLY A 867 -7.83 -16.44 -30.78
C GLY A 867 -8.22 -17.29 -29.57
N TYR A 868 -7.22 -17.89 -28.94
CA TYR A 868 -7.42 -18.61 -27.68
C TYR A 868 -7.29 -17.66 -26.50
N ILE A 869 -8.29 -17.67 -25.61
CA ILE A 869 -8.23 -17.02 -24.30
C ILE A 869 -8.03 -18.10 -23.26
N THR A 870 -6.97 -18.01 -22.48
CA THR A 870 -6.75 -18.87 -21.33
C THR A 870 -7.04 -18.07 -20.08
N ALA A 871 -7.89 -18.58 -19.19
CA ALA A 871 -8.07 -17.99 -17.87
C ALA A 871 -7.82 -19.05 -16.81
N GLU A 872 -7.02 -18.71 -15.81
CA GLU A 872 -6.70 -19.57 -14.69
C GLU A 872 -6.72 -18.80 -13.37
N ALA A 873 -7.05 -19.51 -12.29
CA ALA A 873 -7.01 -19.01 -10.93
C ALA A 873 -6.84 -20.18 -9.96
N THR A 874 -6.07 -19.97 -8.90
CA THR A 874 -5.99 -20.88 -7.76
C THR A 874 -7.12 -20.54 -6.79
N VAL A 875 -8.03 -21.48 -6.53
CA VAL A 875 -9.21 -21.24 -5.68
C VAL A 875 -9.24 -22.23 -4.52
N THR A 876 -9.40 -21.71 -3.31
CA THR A 876 -9.56 -22.50 -2.07
C THR A 876 -10.96 -22.26 -1.51
N ALA A 877 -11.80 -23.28 -1.54
CA ALA A 877 -13.14 -23.24 -0.97
C ALA A 877 -13.12 -23.60 0.51
N ASP A 878 -13.70 -22.75 1.38
CA ASP A 878 -13.67 -23.00 2.84
C ASP A 878 -14.79 -23.96 3.31
N ASP A 879 -15.85 -24.11 2.52
CA ASP A 879 -17.03 -24.90 2.87
C ASP A 879 -17.78 -25.44 1.63
N ALA A 880 -18.86 -26.17 1.86
CA ALA A 880 -19.65 -26.84 0.84
C ALA A 880 -20.60 -25.95 0.01
N ASN A 881 -20.80 -24.70 0.41
CA ASN A 881 -21.75 -23.79 -0.20
C ASN A 881 -21.29 -23.33 -1.59
N TRP A 882 -22.20 -22.69 -2.34
CA TRP A 882 -21.96 -22.30 -3.71
C TRP A 882 -20.89 -21.21 -3.83
N LYS A 883 -19.91 -21.42 -4.73
CA LYS A 883 -18.85 -20.45 -5.06
C LYS A 883 -18.68 -20.37 -6.58
N ASN A 884 -18.79 -19.18 -7.14
CA ASN A 884 -18.40 -18.93 -8.53
C ASN A 884 -16.88 -18.75 -8.56
N ALA A 885 -16.16 -19.85 -8.75
CA ALA A 885 -14.72 -19.90 -8.58
C ALA A 885 -13.98 -19.16 -9.71
N LEU A 886 -14.41 -19.38 -10.97
CA LEU A 886 -13.84 -18.74 -12.15
C LEU A 886 -14.95 -18.47 -13.17
N ILE A 887 -15.10 -17.21 -13.59
CA ILE A 887 -16.01 -16.79 -14.66
C ILE A 887 -15.23 -16.00 -15.70
N ILE A 888 -15.44 -16.34 -16.97
CA ILE A 888 -15.11 -15.48 -18.11
C ILE A 888 -16.39 -15.04 -18.80
N ALA A 889 -16.56 -13.72 -18.89
CA ALA A 889 -17.82 -13.09 -19.27
C ALA A 889 -17.66 -11.88 -20.20
N ASP A 890 -18.79 -11.48 -20.76
CA ASP A 890 -19.02 -10.24 -21.49
C ASP A 890 -19.54 -9.16 -20.55
N ASN A 891 -18.69 -8.20 -20.19
CA ASN A 891 -19.06 -7.08 -19.33
C ASN A 891 -20.11 -6.15 -19.95
N ASN A 892 -20.33 -6.21 -21.27
CA ASN A 892 -21.31 -5.36 -21.94
C ASN A 892 -22.75 -5.88 -21.80
N LEU A 893 -22.91 -7.12 -21.33
CA LEU A 893 -24.20 -7.75 -21.11
C LEU A 893 -24.56 -7.72 -19.63
N ALA A 894 -25.74 -7.19 -19.32
CA ALA A 894 -26.23 -7.08 -17.93
C ALA A 894 -26.67 -8.43 -17.34
N THR A 895 -27.09 -9.38 -18.17
CA THR A 895 -27.51 -10.74 -17.78
C THR A 895 -27.02 -11.76 -18.80
N ASN A 896 -26.98 -13.05 -18.43
CA ASN A 896 -26.60 -14.15 -19.33
C ASN A 896 -25.28 -13.92 -20.08
N ASN A 897 -24.30 -13.42 -19.34
CA ASN A 897 -23.07 -12.86 -19.88
C ASN A 897 -21.86 -13.80 -19.78
N ASN A 898 -22.02 -14.99 -19.21
CA ASN A 898 -20.89 -15.91 -18.98
C ASN A 898 -20.64 -16.78 -20.21
N ALA A 899 -19.41 -16.79 -20.71
CA ALA A 899 -18.96 -17.77 -21.71
C ALA A 899 -18.49 -19.07 -21.06
N ALA A 900 -17.63 -18.96 -20.04
CA ALA A 900 -17.16 -20.09 -19.26
C ALA A 900 -17.39 -19.81 -17.77
N GLN A 901 -17.80 -20.84 -17.04
CA GLN A 901 -18.00 -20.75 -15.60
C GLN A 901 -17.69 -22.06 -14.92
N LEU A 902 -16.84 -21.99 -13.89
CA LEU A 902 -16.55 -23.08 -12.97
C LEU A 902 -17.09 -22.73 -11.58
N VAL A 903 -17.71 -23.72 -10.95
CA VAL A 903 -18.39 -23.59 -9.65
C VAL A 903 -17.87 -24.65 -8.70
N MET A 904 -17.52 -24.26 -7.47
CA MET A 904 -17.21 -25.19 -6.39
C MET A 904 -18.42 -25.31 -5.47
N GLN A 905 -18.93 -26.53 -5.31
CA GLN A 905 -20.11 -26.80 -4.46
C GLN A 905 -20.18 -28.29 -4.12
N ALA A 906 -20.55 -28.61 -2.86
CA ALA A 906 -20.89 -29.97 -2.42
C ALA A 906 -19.84 -31.04 -2.76
N GLY A 907 -18.55 -30.71 -2.55
CA GLY A 907 -17.44 -31.64 -2.76
C GLY A 907 -17.11 -31.85 -4.23
N LYS A 908 -17.58 -30.97 -5.12
CA LYS A 908 -17.34 -31.06 -6.56
C LYS A 908 -16.93 -29.72 -7.18
N ILE A 909 -16.21 -29.81 -8.29
CA ILE A 909 -16.08 -28.73 -9.27
C ILE A 909 -17.05 -29.04 -10.41
N TRP A 910 -17.89 -28.08 -10.71
CA TRP A 910 -18.85 -28.11 -11.81
C TRP A 910 -18.43 -27.12 -12.88
N GLY A 911 -18.84 -27.39 -14.13
CA GLY A 911 -18.82 -26.39 -15.20
C GLY A 911 -20.10 -26.45 -16.03
N TYR A 912 -20.14 -25.71 -17.14
CA TYR A 912 -21.36 -25.55 -17.94
C TYR A 912 -21.11 -25.83 -19.43
N ASN A 913 -21.56 -26.96 -19.95
CA ASN A 913 -21.56 -27.19 -21.40
C ASN A 913 -22.86 -26.63 -22.00
N GLY A 914 -22.80 -25.45 -22.59
CA GLY A 914 -24.00 -24.66 -22.85
C GLY A 914 -24.72 -24.33 -21.54
N GLY A 915 -26.06 -24.33 -21.57
CA GLY A 915 -26.87 -24.08 -20.37
C GLY A 915 -26.83 -25.21 -19.32
N VAL A 916 -26.21 -26.36 -19.62
CA VAL A 916 -26.27 -27.56 -18.78
C VAL A 916 -25.10 -27.59 -17.79
N LYS A 917 -25.42 -27.67 -16.49
CA LYS A 917 -24.43 -27.84 -15.42
C LYS A 917 -23.93 -29.28 -15.40
N THR A 918 -22.61 -29.47 -15.47
CA THR A 918 -21.96 -30.77 -15.63
C THR A 918 -20.84 -30.94 -14.60
N ASP A 919 -20.68 -32.15 -14.06
CA ASP A 919 -19.56 -32.51 -13.17
C ASP A 919 -18.23 -32.44 -13.94
N VAL A 920 -17.24 -31.73 -13.38
CA VAL A 920 -15.87 -31.69 -13.92
C VAL A 920 -14.93 -32.53 -13.05
N LEU A 921 -15.00 -32.35 -11.72
CA LEU A 921 -14.23 -33.12 -10.75
C LEU A 921 -15.08 -33.41 -9.52
N THR A 922 -14.96 -34.62 -8.98
CA THR A 922 -15.64 -35.04 -7.74
C THR A 922 -14.62 -35.32 -6.64
N GLY A 923 -15.05 -35.20 -5.38
CA GLY A 923 -14.20 -35.50 -4.22
C GLY A 923 -13.20 -34.40 -3.86
N ILE A 924 -13.52 -33.12 -4.14
CA ILE A 924 -12.66 -32.03 -3.70
C ILE A 924 -12.72 -31.86 -2.16
N VAL A 925 -11.58 -31.48 -1.58
CA VAL A 925 -11.38 -31.24 -0.15
C VAL A 925 -11.43 -29.73 0.13
N TYR A 926 -12.22 -29.31 1.11
CA TYR A 926 -12.29 -27.91 1.55
C TYR A 926 -10.99 -27.49 2.26
N GLY A 927 -10.59 -26.23 2.07
CA GLY A 927 -9.31 -25.72 2.55
C GLY A 927 -8.10 -26.13 1.69
N GLN A 928 -8.28 -26.97 0.67
CA GLN A 928 -7.24 -27.29 -0.31
C GLN A 928 -7.36 -26.37 -1.54
N PRO A 929 -6.24 -25.84 -2.06
CA PRO A 929 -6.24 -25.05 -3.28
C PRO A 929 -6.41 -25.94 -4.53
N TYR A 930 -7.21 -25.47 -5.49
CA TYR A 930 -7.35 -26.08 -6.81
C TYR A 930 -7.01 -25.05 -7.88
N ARG A 931 -6.09 -25.39 -8.79
CA ARG A 931 -5.79 -24.57 -9.96
C ARG A 931 -6.85 -24.86 -11.02
N LEU A 932 -7.74 -23.90 -11.21
CA LEU A 932 -8.81 -23.98 -12.20
C LEU A 932 -8.36 -23.26 -13.46
N LYS A 933 -8.58 -23.87 -14.63
CA LYS A 933 -8.22 -23.26 -15.91
C LYS A 933 -9.25 -23.55 -16.98
N VAL A 934 -9.59 -22.54 -17.76
CA VAL A 934 -10.40 -22.67 -18.98
C VAL A 934 -9.59 -22.18 -20.18
N VAL A 935 -9.60 -22.94 -21.26
CA VAL A 935 -8.99 -22.57 -22.55
C VAL A 935 -10.10 -22.40 -23.55
N ILE A 936 -10.37 -21.15 -23.93
CA ILE A 936 -11.50 -20.74 -24.75
C ILE A 936 -11.02 -20.46 -26.16
N ASN A 937 -11.57 -21.16 -27.14
CA ASN A 937 -11.47 -20.77 -28.54
C ASN A 937 -12.59 -19.77 -28.85
N ALA A 938 -12.24 -18.48 -28.91
CA ALA A 938 -13.22 -17.41 -29.14
C ALA A 938 -13.86 -17.49 -30.53
N SER A 939 -13.16 -18.05 -31.52
CA SER A 939 -13.66 -18.18 -32.89
C SER A 939 -14.75 -19.26 -33.02
N THR A 940 -14.59 -20.38 -32.33
CA THR A 940 -15.57 -21.49 -32.36
C THR A 940 -16.60 -21.40 -31.24
N ARG A 941 -16.43 -20.47 -30.29
CA ARG A 941 -17.23 -20.35 -29.06
C ARG A 941 -17.27 -21.63 -28.24
N LYS A 942 -16.11 -22.28 -28.15
CA LYS A 942 -15.92 -23.51 -27.38
C LYS A 942 -14.81 -23.36 -26.37
N TYR A 943 -14.84 -24.17 -25.33
CA TYR A 943 -13.79 -24.15 -24.32
C TYR A 943 -13.50 -25.53 -23.72
N ASP A 944 -12.27 -25.67 -23.28
CA ASP A 944 -11.77 -26.80 -22.51
C ASP A 944 -11.64 -26.41 -21.04
N VAL A 945 -11.77 -27.38 -20.15
CA VAL A 945 -11.62 -27.21 -18.69
C VAL A 945 -10.51 -28.09 -18.17
N TYR A 946 -9.64 -27.47 -17.39
CA TYR A 946 -8.54 -28.12 -16.70
C TYR A 946 -8.66 -27.87 -15.21
N VAL A 947 -8.33 -28.89 -14.42
CA VAL A 947 -8.16 -28.77 -12.96
C VAL A 947 -6.82 -29.38 -12.61
N ASN A 948 -5.96 -28.61 -11.93
CA ASN A 948 -4.58 -29.00 -11.61
C ASN A 948 -3.83 -29.48 -12.87
N ASP A 949 -3.97 -28.73 -13.96
CA ASP A 949 -3.37 -28.96 -15.27
C ASP A 949 -3.81 -30.25 -16.00
N ALA A 950 -4.71 -31.05 -15.42
CA ALA A 950 -5.34 -32.17 -16.11
C ALA A 950 -6.56 -31.70 -16.93
N LEU A 951 -6.63 -32.06 -18.22
CA LEU A 951 -7.80 -31.82 -19.07
C LEU A 951 -8.94 -32.74 -18.63
N LEU A 952 -10.05 -32.17 -18.15
CA LEU A 952 -11.20 -32.92 -17.64
C LEU A 952 -12.46 -32.75 -18.48
N ALA A 953 -12.51 -31.71 -19.32
CA ALA A 953 -13.57 -31.53 -20.29
C ALA A 953 -13.04 -30.79 -21.52
N SER A 954 -13.48 -31.18 -22.72
CA SER A 954 -13.03 -30.57 -23.97
C SER A 954 -14.18 -30.24 -24.91
N GLY A 955 -14.03 -29.13 -25.65
CA GLY A 955 -14.94 -28.71 -26.71
C GLY A 955 -16.35 -28.32 -26.24
N TRP A 956 -16.49 -27.88 -25.00
CA TRP A 956 -17.77 -27.45 -24.42
C TRP A 956 -18.23 -26.14 -25.04
N ASP A 957 -19.53 -26.03 -25.31
CA ASP A 957 -20.13 -24.81 -25.83
C ASP A 957 -20.20 -23.75 -24.74
N TYR A 958 -20.08 -22.47 -25.13
CA TYR A 958 -20.27 -21.34 -24.22
C TYR A 958 -21.56 -21.49 -23.40
N ARG A 959 -21.49 -21.19 -22.11
CA ARG A 959 -22.64 -21.24 -21.21
C ARG A 959 -23.83 -20.46 -21.78
N PHE A 960 -23.57 -19.27 -22.31
CA PHE A 960 -24.53 -18.48 -23.05
C PHE A 960 -24.02 -18.16 -24.46
N SER A 961 -24.78 -18.59 -25.48
CA SER A 961 -24.42 -18.43 -26.90
C SER A 961 -24.43 -16.97 -27.39
N GLY A 962 -25.09 -16.06 -26.66
CA GLY A 962 -25.16 -14.63 -26.95
C GLY A 962 -23.90 -13.84 -26.58
N VAL A 963 -22.93 -14.46 -25.89
CA VAL A 963 -21.65 -13.82 -25.57
C VAL A 963 -20.82 -13.66 -26.84
N THR A 964 -20.45 -12.42 -27.14
CA THR A 964 -19.66 -12.08 -28.34
C THR A 964 -18.35 -11.40 -28.01
N VAL A 965 -18.20 -10.85 -26.80
CA VAL A 965 -16.96 -10.23 -26.32
C VAL A 965 -16.55 -10.85 -24.99
N LEU A 966 -15.32 -11.38 -24.92
CA LEU A 966 -14.71 -11.82 -23.65
C LEU A 966 -13.79 -10.73 -23.11
N ASN A 967 -14.19 -10.10 -22.00
CA ASN A 967 -13.47 -8.96 -21.42
C ASN A 967 -13.60 -8.84 -19.88
N LYS A 968 -14.20 -9.81 -19.19
CA LYS A 968 -14.31 -9.83 -17.73
C LYS A 968 -13.90 -11.16 -17.16
N PHE A 969 -12.95 -11.13 -16.24
CA PHE A 969 -12.71 -12.20 -15.27
C PHE A 969 -13.47 -11.85 -13.99
N SER A 970 -14.16 -12.83 -13.39
CA SER A 970 -14.88 -12.62 -12.14
C SER A 970 -14.84 -13.86 -11.26
N THR A 971 -14.83 -13.62 -9.96
CA THR A 971 -15.00 -14.62 -8.92
C THR A 971 -15.97 -14.07 -7.86
N SER A 972 -16.91 -14.88 -7.39
CA SER A 972 -17.96 -14.38 -6.50
C SER A 972 -18.64 -15.45 -5.65
N ILE A 973 -19.25 -15.00 -4.56
CA ILE A 973 -20.18 -15.78 -3.74
C ILE A 973 -21.51 -15.04 -3.70
N ALA A 974 -22.62 -15.76 -3.84
CA ALA A 974 -23.97 -15.19 -3.80
C ALA A 974 -24.97 -16.20 -3.20
N GLY A 975 -25.96 -15.69 -2.46
CA GLY A 975 -27.10 -16.49 -1.99
C GLY A 975 -26.85 -17.36 -0.75
N ASN A 976 -25.68 -17.29 -0.13
CA ASN A 976 -25.35 -18.00 1.11
C ASN A 976 -24.24 -17.29 1.88
N ALA A 977 -24.20 -17.45 3.20
CA ALA A 977 -23.03 -17.05 3.99
C ALA A 977 -21.90 -18.06 3.80
N SER A 978 -20.73 -17.62 3.31
CA SER A 978 -19.60 -18.49 2.99
C SER A 978 -18.35 -17.66 2.72
N SER A 979 -17.22 -18.32 2.54
CA SER A 979 -16.00 -17.68 2.05
C SER A 979 -15.20 -18.59 1.13
N MET A 980 -14.32 -17.95 0.34
CA MET A 980 -13.29 -18.61 -0.45
C MET A 980 -12.08 -17.67 -0.60
N SER A 981 -10.92 -18.27 -0.87
CA SER A 981 -9.70 -17.53 -1.21
C SER A 981 -9.36 -17.73 -2.69
N VAL A 982 -8.90 -16.67 -3.37
CA VAL A 982 -8.54 -16.68 -4.80
C VAL A 982 -7.17 -16.06 -4.97
N ASP A 983 -6.30 -16.74 -5.71
CA ASP A 983 -4.91 -16.39 -5.93
C ASP A 983 -4.47 -16.75 -7.37
N ASP A 984 -3.27 -16.31 -7.78
CA ASP A 984 -2.64 -16.61 -9.07
C ASP A 984 -3.57 -16.42 -10.28
N VAL A 985 -4.28 -15.29 -10.35
CA VAL A 985 -5.22 -15.04 -11.45
C VAL A 985 -4.45 -14.65 -12.69
N LYS A 986 -4.58 -15.48 -13.73
CA LYS A 986 -3.99 -15.19 -15.03
C LYS A 986 -5.03 -15.27 -16.13
N VAL A 987 -5.09 -14.25 -16.97
CA VAL A 987 -5.87 -14.27 -18.22
C VAL A 987 -4.89 -13.96 -19.32
N GLY A 988 -4.74 -14.88 -20.27
CA GLY A 988 -3.85 -14.74 -21.41
C GLY A 988 -4.57 -14.86 -22.73
N TYR A 989 -3.97 -14.25 -23.75
CA TYR A 989 -4.42 -14.34 -25.13
C TYR A 989 -3.30 -14.87 -26.01
N LYS A 990 -3.65 -15.83 -26.86
CA LYS A 990 -2.79 -16.34 -27.92
C LYS A 990 -3.48 -16.17 -29.27
N PRO A 991 -2.93 -15.36 -30.19
CA PRO A 991 -3.38 -15.37 -31.58
C PRO A 991 -3.24 -16.79 -32.16
N LEU A 992 -4.11 -17.15 -33.10
CA LEU A 992 -3.93 -18.35 -33.91
C LEU A 992 -2.65 -18.19 -34.76
N ALA A 993 -1.51 -18.70 -34.29
CA ALA A 993 -0.21 -18.53 -34.94
C ALA A 993 0.00 -19.58 -36.05
N LEU A 994 0.34 -19.12 -37.25
CA LEU A 994 0.68 -19.97 -38.38
C LEU A 994 2.06 -20.61 -38.16
N THR A 995 2.13 -21.94 -38.18
CA THR A 995 3.36 -22.71 -38.20
C THR A 995 3.82 -22.84 -39.66
N SER A 996 4.93 -22.21 -40.03
CA SER A 996 5.54 -22.37 -41.37
C SER A 996 6.17 -23.76 -41.48
N VAL A 997 5.81 -24.50 -42.52
CA VAL A 997 6.32 -25.86 -42.79
C VAL A 997 7.06 -25.98 -44.13
N LEU A 998 6.90 -24.99 -45.00
CA LEU A 998 7.67 -24.81 -46.22
C LEU A 998 7.83 -23.31 -46.47
N GLU A 999 9.05 -22.83 -46.69
CA GLU A 999 9.32 -21.45 -47.07
C GLU A 999 10.58 -21.44 -47.93
N GLU A 1000 10.41 -21.32 -49.24
CA GLU A 1000 11.47 -21.46 -50.22
C GLU A 1000 11.35 -20.40 -51.31
N ASN A 1001 12.43 -19.64 -51.51
CA ASN A 1001 12.55 -18.63 -52.56
C ASN A 1001 13.65 -18.99 -53.57
N PHE A 1002 14.17 -20.22 -53.53
CA PHE A 1002 15.19 -20.82 -54.39
C PHE A 1002 16.55 -20.09 -54.43
N ASN A 1003 16.70 -18.94 -53.77
CA ASN A 1003 17.88 -18.09 -53.82
C ASN A 1003 19.12 -18.77 -53.23
N GLY A 1004 18.92 -19.66 -52.27
CA GLY A 1004 19.96 -20.51 -51.67
C GLY A 1004 20.39 -21.71 -52.53
N MET A 1005 19.66 -22.05 -53.60
CA MET A 1005 19.94 -23.25 -54.39
C MET A 1005 21.03 -23.05 -55.45
N THR A 1006 21.67 -24.15 -55.86
CA THR A 1006 22.63 -24.15 -56.97
C THR A 1006 21.90 -24.15 -58.31
N LEU A 1007 22.42 -23.39 -59.29
CA LEU A 1007 21.88 -23.36 -60.65
C LEU A 1007 21.97 -24.75 -61.29
N GLY A 1008 20.95 -25.14 -62.06
CA GLY A 1008 20.88 -26.46 -62.70
C GLY A 1008 19.80 -27.35 -62.09
N ASN A 1009 20.00 -28.67 -62.05
CA ASN A 1009 18.97 -29.65 -61.71
C ASN A 1009 18.31 -29.39 -60.35
N LEU A 1010 16.99 -29.21 -60.29
CA LEU A 1010 16.24 -29.04 -59.04
C LEU A 1010 16.26 -30.30 -58.16
N ASN A 1011 16.28 -31.49 -58.76
CA ASN A 1011 16.01 -32.72 -58.05
C ASN A 1011 17.00 -32.95 -56.89
N GLY A 1012 16.47 -33.03 -55.66
CA GLY A 1012 17.25 -33.24 -54.43
C GLY A 1012 17.76 -31.97 -53.76
N GLN A 1013 17.53 -30.77 -54.33
CA GLN A 1013 17.89 -29.50 -53.69
C GLN A 1013 16.78 -29.04 -52.74
N GLY A 1014 17.11 -28.74 -51.48
CA GLY A 1014 16.15 -28.21 -50.50
C GLY A 1014 14.93 -29.08 -50.22
N GLY A 1015 15.03 -30.39 -50.47
CA GLY A 1015 13.92 -31.35 -50.35
C GLY A 1015 13.06 -31.51 -51.60
N TRP A 1016 13.33 -30.74 -52.67
CA TRP A 1016 12.49 -30.70 -53.85
C TRP A 1016 12.71 -31.92 -54.73
N GLY A 1017 11.60 -32.53 -55.14
CA GLY A 1017 11.57 -33.57 -56.16
C GLY A 1017 11.26 -32.98 -57.53
N PHE A 1018 11.87 -33.56 -58.56
CA PHE A 1018 11.52 -33.31 -59.95
C PHE A 1018 11.13 -34.62 -60.66
N ASP A 1019 9.97 -34.63 -61.31
CA ASP A 1019 9.48 -35.75 -62.12
C ASP A 1019 9.35 -35.29 -63.59
N ASN A 1020 10.13 -35.93 -64.47
CA ASN A 1020 10.16 -35.65 -65.91
C ASN A 1020 9.14 -36.46 -66.72
N GLY A 1021 8.27 -37.23 -66.05
CA GLY A 1021 7.22 -38.02 -66.68
C GLY A 1021 7.75 -39.05 -67.68
N GLY A 1022 8.97 -39.55 -67.50
CA GLY A 1022 9.62 -40.52 -68.38
C GLY A 1022 10.19 -39.95 -69.67
N VAL A 1023 10.23 -38.62 -69.84
CA VAL A 1023 10.75 -37.94 -71.04
C VAL A 1023 12.03 -37.19 -70.69
N SER A 1024 13.16 -37.64 -71.23
CA SER A 1024 14.49 -37.11 -70.91
C SER A 1024 14.69 -35.63 -71.28
N GLY A 1025 13.93 -35.11 -72.24
CA GLY A 1025 13.97 -33.71 -72.65
C GLY A 1025 13.21 -32.76 -71.70
N ASN A 1026 12.36 -33.28 -70.82
CA ASN A 1026 11.65 -32.45 -69.84
C ASN A 1026 12.58 -32.12 -68.68
N THR A 1027 12.71 -30.83 -68.35
CA THR A 1027 13.66 -30.35 -67.35
C THR A 1027 12.97 -29.53 -66.25
N GLY A 1028 13.56 -29.57 -65.06
CA GLY A 1028 13.21 -28.74 -63.92
C GLY A 1028 14.52 -28.20 -63.35
N VAL A 1029 14.82 -26.95 -63.68
CA VAL A 1029 16.12 -26.35 -63.36
C VAL A 1029 15.96 -25.08 -62.55
N VAL A 1030 16.79 -24.92 -61.52
CA VAL A 1030 16.98 -23.66 -60.82
C VAL A 1030 17.75 -22.74 -61.77
N GLN A 1031 17.16 -21.60 -62.11
CA GLN A 1031 17.76 -20.60 -62.99
C GLN A 1031 17.74 -19.21 -62.35
N ALA A 1032 18.67 -18.34 -62.76
CA ALA A 1032 18.67 -16.95 -62.33
C ALA A 1032 17.52 -16.18 -62.99
N VAL A 1033 16.86 -15.31 -62.23
CA VAL A 1033 15.81 -14.39 -62.71
C VAL A 1033 16.39 -12.97 -62.82
N SER A 1034 16.90 -12.43 -61.71
CA SER A 1034 17.57 -11.11 -61.67
C SER A 1034 18.43 -10.97 -60.41
N GLY A 1035 19.66 -10.46 -60.55
CA GLY A 1035 20.58 -10.33 -59.41
C GLY A 1035 20.83 -11.67 -58.70
N LEU A 1036 20.54 -11.73 -57.40
CA LEU A 1036 20.61 -12.96 -56.60
C LEU A 1036 19.31 -13.80 -56.65
N ASN A 1037 18.24 -13.29 -57.29
CA ASN A 1037 16.96 -13.97 -57.36
C ASN A 1037 17.01 -15.16 -58.32
N LYS A 1038 16.52 -16.33 -57.88
CA LYS A 1038 16.47 -17.58 -58.63
C LYS A 1038 15.05 -18.13 -58.58
N ALA A 1039 14.66 -18.85 -59.62
CA ALA A 1039 13.38 -19.55 -59.68
C ALA A 1039 13.56 -20.92 -60.31
N VAL A 1040 12.58 -21.80 -60.11
CA VAL A 1040 12.52 -23.10 -60.78
C VAL A 1040 11.86 -22.92 -62.15
N LYS A 1041 12.58 -23.23 -63.22
CA LYS A 1041 12.05 -23.34 -64.58
C LYS A 1041 11.71 -24.77 -64.90
N LEU A 1042 10.42 -25.01 -65.12
CA LEU A 1042 9.93 -26.26 -65.71
C LEU A 1042 9.84 -26.08 -67.22
N THR A 1043 10.34 -27.05 -67.98
CA THR A 1043 10.28 -27.07 -69.44
C THR A 1043 9.88 -28.46 -69.91
N THR A 1044 8.91 -28.54 -70.84
CA THR A 1044 8.60 -29.76 -71.59
C THR A 1044 8.99 -29.57 -73.04
N THR A 1045 9.50 -30.62 -73.69
CA THR A 1045 9.94 -30.56 -75.10
C THR A 1045 9.10 -31.45 -76.02
N SER A 1046 8.09 -32.13 -75.48
CA SER A 1046 7.21 -33.02 -76.24
C SER A 1046 5.75 -32.90 -75.81
N SER A 1047 4.85 -33.46 -76.63
CA SER A 1047 3.42 -33.61 -76.31
C SER A 1047 3.13 -34.78 -75.36
N SER A 1048 4.15 -35.49 -74.89
CA SER A 1048 4.04 -36.60 -73.93
C SER A 1048 4.84 -36.33 -72.65
N GLY A 1049 4.47 -36.99 -71.55
CA GLY A 1049 5.09 -36.80 -70.24
C GLY A 1049 4.70 -35.50 -69.54
N LYS A 1050 5.42 -35.18 -68.45
CA LYS A 1050 5.24 -33.96 -67.65
C LYS A 1050 6.58 -33.42 -67.14
N ALA A 1051 6.60 -32.18 -66.70
CA ALA A 1051 7.64 -31.64 -65.85
C ALA A 1051 6.97 -31.19 -64.54
N GLU A 1052 7.22 -31.87 -63.43
CA GLU A 1052 6.62 -31.55 -62.13
C GLU A 1052 7.70 -31.27 -61.09
N ALA A 1053 7.66 -30.08 -60.48
CA ALA A 1053 8.36 -29.78 -59.24
C ALA A 1053 7.41 -30.01 -58.06
N TYR A 1054 7.88 -30.70 -57.03
CA TYR A 1054 7.06 -30.97 -55.85
C TYR A 1054 7.89 -31.03 -54.56
N GLN A 1055 7.23 -30.74 -53.45
CA GLN A 1055 7.78 -30.84 -52.10
C GLN A 1055 6.72 -31.43 -51.17
N GLY A 1056 7.12 -32.35 -50.31
CA GLY A 1056 6.30 -32.83 -49.20
C GLY A 1056 6.31 -31.85 -48.02
N PHE A 1057 5.23 -31.80 -47.26
CA PHE A 1057 5.14 -31.07 -45.99
C PHE A 1057 4.29 -31.86 -44.98
N SER A 1058 4.33 -31.49 -43.70
CA SER A 1058 3.50 -32.13 -42.66
C SER A 1058 2.58 -31.11 -42.02
N ALA A 1059 1.27 -31.35 -42.06
CA ALA A 1059 0.26 -30.55 -41.36
C ALA A 1059 -0.63 -31.49 -40.51
N PRO A 1060 -0.98 -31.13 -39.26
CA PRO A 1060 -1.91 -31.89 -38.44
C PRO A 1060 -3.28 -32.01 -39.08
N ALA A 1061 -4.00 -33.11 -38.78
CA ALA A 1061 -5.41 -33.24 -39.14
C ALA A 1061 -6.25 -32.12 -38.50
N ASN A 1062 -7.33 -31.72 -39.16
CA ASN A 1062 -8.23 -30.63 -38.76
C ASN A 1062 -7.61 -29.23 -38.69
N SER A 1063 -6.41 -29.04 -39.24
CA SER A 1063 -5.77 -27.74 -39.36
C SER A 1063 -6.31 -26.89 -40.52
N THR A 1064 -6.06 -25.59 -40.46
CA THR A 1064 -6.10 -24.70 -41.62
C THR A 1064 -4.72 -24.64 -42.26
N VAL A 1065 -4.58 -25.11 -43.50
CA VAL A 1065 -3.33 -25.09 -44.28
C VAL A 1065 -3.37 -23.94 -45.27
N ILE A 1066 -2.33 -23.11 -45.31
CA ILE A 1066 -2.16 -22.03 -46.28
C ILE A 1066 -1.00 -22.41 -47.20
N ALA A 1067 -1.25 -22.43 -48.51
CA ALA A 1067 -0.23 -22.71 -49.51
C ALA A 1067 -0.17 -21.58 -50.55
N GLU A 1068 1.03 -21.10 -50.83
CA GLU A 1068 1.31 -19.95 -51.69
C GLU A 1068 2.48 -20.26 -52.63
N ALA A 1069 2.41 -19.76 -53.86
CA ALA A 1069 3.52 -19.80 -54.82
C ALA A 1069 3.38 -18.67 -55.84
N THR A 1070 4.49 -18.07 -56.24
CA THR A 1070 4.56 -17.17 -57.39
C THR A 1070 4.81 -17.97 -58.66
N VAL A 1071 3.96 -17.80 -59.67
CA VAL A 1071 4.04 -18.57 -60.92
C VAL A 1071 4.06 -17.62 -62.12
N THR A 1072 4.99 -17.87 -63.05
CA THR A 1072 5.11 -17.14 -64.32
C THR A 1072 4.96 -18.12 -65.48
N ALA A 1073 3.91 -17.97 -66.28
CA ALA A 1073 3.72 -18.76 -67.49
C ALA A 1073 4.37 -18.06 -68.69
N ASP A 1074 5.11 -18.78 -69.52
CA ASP A 1074 5.76 -18.18 -70.71
C ASP A 1074 4.85 -18.19 -71.96
N ASP A 1075 3.78 -18.98 -71.93
CA ASP A 1075 2.80 -19.10 -73.00
C ASP A 1075 1.42 -19.51 -72.45
N ASP A 1076 0.43 -19.55 -73.33
CA ASP A 1076 -0.97 -19.85 -73.00
C ASP A 1076 -1.31 -21.35 -72.90
N ASN A 1077 -0.32 -22.23 -73.00
CA ASN A 1077 -0.54 -23.66 -72.92
C ASN A 1077 -0.88 -24.08 -71.48
N TRP A 1078 -1.54 -25.23 -71.32
CA TRP A 1078 -1.96 -25.75 -70.01
C TRP A 1078 -0.80 -25.86 -69.00
N LYS A 1079 -0.94 -25.17 -67.86
CA LYS A 1079 -0.05 -25.25 -66.69
C LYS A 1079 -0.83 -25.60 -65.43
N ASN A 1080 -0.32 -26.53 -64.65
CA ASN A 1080 -0.77 -26.73 -63.27
C ASN A 1080 0.05 -25.80 -62.37
N ALA A 1081 -0.51 -24.61 -62.12
CA ALA A 1081 0.21 -23.51 -61.47
C ALA A 1081 0.43 -23.78 -59.97
N LEU A 1082 -0.61 -24.21 -59.25
CA LEU A 1082 -0.52 -24.57 -57.83
C LEU A 1082 -1.44 -25.76 -57.52
N ILE A 1083 -0.86 -26.85 -57.03
CA ILE A 1083 -1.59 -28.04 -56.56
C ILE A 1083 -1.23 -28.29 -55.10
N VAL A 1084 -2.24 -28.52 -54.28
CA VAL A 1084 -2.10 -29.08 -52.92
C VAL A 1084 -2.83 -30.41 -52.88
N ALA A 1085 -2.13 -31.49 -52.53
CA ALA A 1085 -2.61 -32.86 -52.68
C ALA A 1085 -2.15 -33.78 -51.54
N ASP A 1086 -2.65 -35.02 -51.58
CA ASP A 1086 -2.15 -36.15 -50.81
C ASP A 1086 -1.10 -36.90 -51.62
N SER A 1087 0.13 -36.92 -51.12
CA SER A 1087 1.30 -37.58 -51.74
C SER A 1087 1.11 -39.08 -51.98
N SER A 1088 0.20 -39.74 -51.26
CA SER A 1088 -0.04 -41.19 -51.36
C SER A 1088 -0.98 -41.59 -52.51
N LEU A 1089 -1.61 -40.63 -53.19
CA LEU A 1089 -2.62 -40.87 -54.22
C LEU A 1089 -2.13 -40.44 -55.62
N THR A 1090 -2.50 -41.19 -56.66
CA THR A 1090 -2.16 -40.89 -58.07
C THR A 1090 -3.22 -40.02 -58.77
N SER A 1091 -2.83 -39.34 -59.85
CA SER A 1091 -3.57 -38.35 -60.68
C SER A 1091 -5.07 -38.10 -60.39
N ASN A 1092 -5.42 -36.84 -60.13
CA ASN A 1092 -6.74 -36.25 -59.77
C ASN A 1092 -7.09 -36.16 -58.27
N SER A 1093 -6.17 -36.46 -57.36
CA SER A 1093 -6.39 -36.42 -55.91
C SER A 1093 -5.84 -35.16 -55.23
N SER A 1094 -6.34 -33.99 -55.62
CA SER A 1094 -5.93 -32.70 -55.04
C SER A 1094 -7.03 -32.05 -54.21
N ALA A 1095 -6.66 -31.36 -53.14
CA ALA A 1095 -7.58 -30.51 -52.39
C ALA A 1095 -7.84 -29.23 -53.18
N ALA A 1096 -6.77 -28.52 -53.51
CA ALA A 1096 -6.81 -27.32 -54.33
C ALA A 1096 -5.98 -27.51 -55.60
N HIS A 1097 -6.49 -27.03 -56.73
CA HIS A 1097 -5.81 -27.10 -58.02
C HIS A 1097 -6.14 -25.86 -58.85
N LEU A 1098 -5.12 -25.03 -59.03
CA LEU A 1098 -5.15 -23.84 -59.88
C LEU A 1098 -4.32 -24.10 -61.15
N ILE A 1099 -4.82 -23.60 -62.28
CA ILE A 1099 -4.18 -23.76 -63.58
C ILE A 1099 -4.08 -22.43 -64.32
N MET A 1100 -3.11 -22.30 -65.21
CA MET A 1100 -2.99 -21.20 -66.16
C MET A 1100 -3.18 -21.75 -67.58
N GLN A 1101 -4.10 -21.17 -68.34
CA GLN A 1101 -4.38 -21.57 -69.73
C GLN A 1101 -5.18 -20.48 -70.44
N SER A 1102 -4.85 -20.22 -71.71
CA SER A 1102 -5.60 -19.32 -72.60
C SER A 1102 -5.81 -17.91 -72.01
N GLY A 1103 -4.72 -17.30 -71.52
CA GLY A 1103 -4.74 -15.96 -70.94
C GLY A 1103 -5.55 -15.86 -69.65
N ARG A 1104 -5.78 -16.96 -68.92
CA ARG A 1104 -6.60 -17.01 -67.69
C ARG A 1104 -5.98 -17.86 -66.59
N ILE A 1105 -6.35 -17.54 -65.35
CA ILE A 1105 -6.20 -18.44 -64.20
C ILE A 1105 -7.56 -19.10 -63.95
N TRP A 1106 -7.57 -20.42 -63.91
CA TRP A 1106 -8.71 -21.21 -63.50
C TRP A 1106 -8.42 -21.93 -62.18
N GLY A 1107 -9.48 -22.34 -61.50
CA GLY A 1107 -9.38 -23.24 -60.35
C GLY A 1107 -10.56 -24.18 -60.30
N TYR A 1108 -10.41 -25.32 -59.63
CA TYR A 1108 -11.48 -26.31 -59.50
C TYR A 1108 -12.25 -26.11 -58.19
N ASN A 1109 -13.55 -25.84 -58.28
CA ASN A 1109 -14.48 -25.91 -57.15
C ASN A 1109 -15.21 -27.26 -57.22
N GLY A 1110 -14.82 -28.21 -56.38
CA GLY A 1110 -15.15 -29.61 -56.60
C GLY A 1110 -14.59 -30.09 -57.95
N GLY A 1111 -15.40 -30.86 -58.71
CA GLY A 1111 -15.03 -31.28 -60.06
C GLY A 1111 -15.14 -30.17 -61.13
N THR A 1112 -15.65 -28.99 -60.78
CA THR A 1112 -16.02 -27.94 -61.75
C THR A 1112 -14.91 -26.92 -61.92
N GLN A 1113 -14.37 -26.81 -63.14
CA GLN A 1113 -13.42 -25.75 -63.50
C GLN A 1113 -14.13 -24.38 -63.52
N THR A 1114 -13.62 -23.46 -62.71
CA THR A 1114 -14.19 -22.14 -62.43
C THR A 1114 -13.15 -21.06 -62.72
N ASN A 1115 -13.58 -19.93 -63.27
CA ASN A 1115 -12.69 -18.82 -63.60
C ASN A 1115 -12.26 -18.08 -62.32
N VAL A 1116 -10.94 -17.93 -62.11
CA VAL A 1116 -10.36 -17.24 -60.94
C VAL A 1116 -9.87 -15.84 -61.34
N LEU A 1117 -9.22 -15.73 -62.50
CA LEU A 1117 -8.81 -14.45 -63.09
C LEU A 1117 -8.96 -14.50 -64.62
N THR A 1118 -9.69 -13.53 -65.17
CA THR A 1118 -10.17 -13.53 -66.56
C THR A 1118 -9.17 -13.02 -67.60
N SER A 1119 -8.06 -12.41 -67.15
CA SER A 1119 -6.99 -11.86 -67.99
C SER A 1119 -5.66 -11.98 -67.25
N ILE A 1120 -4.68 -12.65 -67.87
CA ILE A 1120 -3.28 -12.69 -67.46
C ILE A 1120 -2.36 -12.46 -68.66
N GLU A 1121 -1.14 -12.02 -68.40
CA GLU A 1121 -0.10 -11.78 -69.40
C GLU A 1121 1.02 -12.82 -69.26
N ASN A 1122 1.49 -13.33 -70.41
CA ASN A 1122 2.63 -14.27 -70.42
C ASN A 1122 3.92 -13.52 -70.07
N GLY A 1123 4.75 -14.12 -69.23
CA GLY A 1123 5.95 -13.51 -68.66
C GLY A 1123 5.72 -12.73 -67.37
N GLU A 1124 4.47 -12.44 -67.00
CA GLU A 1124 4.15 -11.77 -65.73
C GLU A 1124 4.01 -12.77 -64.56
N PRO A 1125 4.58 -12.47 -63.38
CA PRO A 1125 4.42 -13.30 -62.18
C PRO A 1125 3.06 -13.08 -61.51
N TYR A 1126 2.41 -14.17 -61.14
CA TYR A 1126 1.17 -14.16 -60.34
C TYR A 1126 1.39 -14.90 -59.02
N GLN A 1127 1.14 -14.23 -57.90
CA GLN A 1127 1.13 -14.85 -56.58
C GLN A 1127 -0.20 -15.57 -56.37
N LEU A 1128 -0.16 -16.89 -56.35
CA LEU A 1128 -1.31 -17.75 -56.11
C LEU A 1128 -1.31 -18.18 -54.65
N LYS A 1129 -2.47 -18.09 -53.99
CA LYS A 1129 -2.63 -18.52 -52.60
C LYS A 1129 -3.94 -19.27 -52.41
N VAL A 1130 -3.87 -20.38 -51.68
CA VAL A 1130 -5.05 -21.13 -51.24
C VAL A 1130 -5.05 -21.30 -49.73
N ILE A 1131 -6.19 -21.07 -49.09
CA ILE A 1131 -6.40 -21.29 -47.66
C ILE A 1131 -7.36 -22.47 -47.51
N ILE A 1132 -6.85 -23.59 -47.04
CA ILE A 1132 -7.50 -24.90 -47.01
C ILE A 1132 -7.89 -25.22 -45.58
N ASN A 1133 -9.18 -25.43 -45.33
CA ASN A 1133 -9.66 -26.00 -44.07
C ASN A 1133 -9.78 -27.53 -44.21
N THR A 1134 -8.92 -28.27 -43.53
CA THR A 1134 -8.89 -29.74 -43.64
C THR A 1134 -10.03 -30.43 -42.90
N ALA A 1135 -10.65 -29.78 -41.91
CA ALA A 1135 -11.81 -30.32 -41.20
C ALA A 1135 -13.09 -30.22 -42.05
N THR A 1136 -13.30 -29.10 -42.75
CA THR A 1136 -14.49 -28.88 -43.57
C THR A 1136 -14.33 -29.33 -45.02
N LYS A 1137 -13.10 -29.65 -45.45
CA LYS A 1137 -12.73 -29.96 -46.84
C LYS A 1137 -13.11 -28.85 -47.82
N LYS A 1138 -12.91 -27.61 -47.39
CA LYS A 1138 -13.14 -26.41 -48.20
C LYS A 1138 -11.91 -25.53 -48.30
N PHE A 1139 -11.86 -24.67 -49.31
CA PHE A 1139 -10.78 -23.70 -49.46
C PHE A 1139 -11.19 -22.38 -50.09
N ASP A 1140 -10.42 -21.34 -49.77
CA ASP A 1140 -10.47 -20.03 -50.41
C ASP A 1140 -9.29 -19.87 -51.38
N VAL A 1141 -9.46 -19.09 -52.44
CA VAL A 1141 -8.49 -18.83 -53.51
C VAL A 1141 -8.20 -17.35 -53.62
N TYR A 1142 -6.92 -17.00 -53.66
CA TYR A 1142 -6.42 -15.64 -53.81
C TYR A 1142 -5.45 -15.56 -54.99
N VAL A 1143 -5.47 -14.41 -55.68
CA VAL A 1143 -4.47 -14.04 -56.69
C VAL A 1143 -3.98 -12.63 -56.38
N ASN A 1144 -2.67 -12.45 -56.21
CA ASN A 1144 -2.02 -11.19 -55.84
C ASN A 1144 -2.66 -10.55 -54.60
N GLY A 1145 -2.91 -11.36 -53.57
CA GLY A 1145 -3.53 -10.93 -52.30
C GLY A 1145 -5.05 -10.67 -52.35
N VAL A 1146 -5.71 -10.75 -53.51
CA VAL A 1146 -7.15 -10.51 -53.68
C VAL A 1146 -7.92 -11.84 -53.66
N LEU A 1147 -8.97 -11.94 -52.82
CA LEU A 1147 -9.87 -13.10 -52.78
C LEU A 1147 -10.64 -13.23 -54.11
N ARG A 1148 -10.56 -14.39 -54.75
CA ARG A 1148 -11.18 -14.70 -56.05
C ARG A 1148 -12.18 -15.85 -56.01
N GLY A 1149 -12.08 -16.73 -55.01
CA GLY A 1149 -13.03 -17.81 -54.75
C GLY A 1149 -13.09 -18.10 -53.27
N SER A 1150 -14.27 -18.36 -52.72
CA SER A 1150 -14.42 -18.64 -51.29
C SER A 1150 -15.29 -19.86 -51.03
N GLN A 1151 -14.92 -20.64 -50.01
CA GLN A 1151 -15.61 -21.85 -49.56
C GLN A 1151 -15.79 -22.90 -50.67
N TRP A 1152 -14.81 -23.01 -51.58
CA TRP A 1152 -14.80 -24.00 -52.65
C TRP A 1152 -14.57 -25.39 -52.09
N ASP A 1153 -15.29 -26.38 -52.63
CA ASP A 1153 -15.14 -27.77 -52.25
C ASP A 1153 -13.83 -28.34 -52.82
N TYR A 1154 -13.20 -29.26 -52.09
CA TYR A 1154 -12.01 -29.96 -52.58
C TYR A 1154 -12.24 -30.58 -53.95
N ARG A 1155 -11.24 -30.50 -54.84
CA ARG A 1155 -11.32 -31.14 -56.16
C ARG A 1155 -11.59 -32.64 -56.06
N TYR A 1156 -10.99 -33.30 -55.06
CA TYR A 1156 -11.32 -34.68 -54.69
C TYR A 1156 -11.79 -34.77 -53.23
N SER A 1157 -13.08 -35.07 -53.03
CA SER A 1157 -13.70 -35.13 -51.70
C SER A 1157 -13.21 -36.28 -50.81
N GLY A 1158 -12.58 -37.31 -51.40
CA GLY A 1158 -12.05 -38.49 -50.71
C GLY A 1158 -10.74 -38.29 -49.96
N LEU A 1159 -10.11 -37.10 -50.04
CA LEU A 1159 -8.85 -36.80 -49.35
C LEU A 1159 -9.01 -36.90 -47.83
N THR A 1160 -8.05 -37.58 -47.18
CA THR A 1160 -7.96 -37.69 -45.72
C THR A 1160 -6.85 -36.84 -45.12
N LYS A 1161 -5.90 -36.37 -45.95
CA LYS A 1161 -4.83 -35.44 -45.57
C LYS A 1161 -4.40 -34.59 -46.77
N VAL A 1162 -3.59 -33.57 -46.50
CA VAL A 1162 -2.85 -32.79 -47.50
C VAL A 1162 -1.40 -32.67 -47.03
N ASP A 1163 -0.45 -33.12 -47.85
CA ASP A 1163 0.97 -33.22 -47.46
C ASP A 1163 1.93 -33.07 -48.65
N LYS A 1164 1.44 -32.66 -49.82
CA LYS A 1164 2.24 -32.40 -51.02
C LYS A 1164 1.81 -31.08 -51.67
N LEU A 1165 2.78 -30.23 -51.96
CA LEU A 1165 2.64 -29.08 -52.86
C LEU A 1165 3.34 -29.41 -54.17
N SER A 1166 2.70 -29.14 -55.31
CA SER A 1166 3.35 -29.26 -56.61
C SER A 1166 2.86 -28.29 -57.66
N SER A 1167 3.71 -28.09 -58.66
CA SER A 1167 3.43 -27.31 -59.86
C SER A 1167 3.98 -28.08 -61.06
N SER A 1168 3.24 -28.12 -62.17
CA SER A 1168 3.63 -28.96 -63.31
C SER A 1168 3.14 -28.48 -64.67
N ILE A 1169 3.80 -28.96 -65.71
CA ILE A 1169 3.43 -28.79 -67.12
C ILE A 1169 3.18 -30.17 -67.71
N GLY A 1170 2.09 -30.37 -68.46
CA GLY A 1170 1.77 -31.65 -69.09
C GLY A 1170 1.57 -31.55 -70.61
N GLY A 1171 2.32 -32.35 -71.37
CA GLY A 1171 1.97 -32.74 -72.75
C GLY A 1171 1.80 -31.64 -73.81
N ASN A 1172 2.54 -30.53 -73.76
CA ASN A 1172 2.32 -29.39 -74.67
C ASN A 1172 3.56 -28.57 -75.06
N ALA A 1173 4.78 -29.11 -74.93
CA ALA A 1173 6.05 -28.46 -75.31
C ALA A 1173 6.14 -26.97 -74.91
N SER A 1174 6.35 -26.70 -73.63
CA SER A 1174 6.11 -25.39 -73.06
C SER A 1174 6.91 -25.18 -71.76
N SER A 1175 6.99 -23.95 -71.24
CA SER A 1175 7.73 -23.64 -70.00
C SER A 1175 6.96 -22.77 -68.99
N MET A 1176 7.31 -22.86 -67.72
CA MET A 1176 6.81 -21.99 -66.65
C MET A 1176 7.85 -21.87 -65.53
N SER A 1177 7.87 -20.74 -64.83
CA SER A 1177 8.70 -20.52 -63.66
C SER A 1177 7.89 -20.57 -62.36
N ILE A 1178 8.49 -21.04 -61.27
CA ILE A 1178 7.92 -21.04 -59.92
C ILE A 1178 8.91 -20.42 -58.96
N ASP A 1179 8.44 -19.52 -58.09
CA ASP A 1179 9.23 -18.80 -57.08
C ASP A 1179 8.40 -18.57 -55.80
N ASP A 1180 9.02 -18.12 -54.71
CA ASP A 1180 8.39 -17.73 -53.44
C ASP A 1180 7.31 -18.72 -52.92
N VAL A 1181 7.68 -19.99 -52.76
CA VAL A 1181 6.78 -21.04 -52.30
C VAL A 1181 6.69 -21.05 -50.78
N LYS A 1182 5.47 -20.96 -50.24
CA LYS A 1182 5.22 -21.00 -48.80
C LYS A 1182 4.07 -21.95 -48.45
N VAL A 1183 4.27 -22.80 -47.46
CA VAL A 1183 3.19 -23.57 -46.82
C VAL A 1183 3.26 -23.35 -45.32
N SER A 1184 2.14 -22.99 -44.72
CA SER A 1184 1.99 -22.88 -43.27
C SER A 1184 0.68 -23.51 -42.81
N TYR A 1185 0.56 -23.86 -41.54
CA TYR A 1185 -0.70 -24.36 -40.98
C TYR A 1185 -1.01 -23.74 -39.63
N ASN A 1186 -2.29 -23.69 -39.28
CA ASN A 1186 -2.77 -23.39 -37.93
C ASN A 1186 -3.58 -24.60 -37.44
N PRO A 1187 -3.16 -25.25 -36.33
CA PRO A 1187 -3.78 -26.47 -35.83
C PRO A 1187 -5.22 -26.29 -35.33
#